data_AF-A0A2V1H0G3-F1
#
_entry.id   AF-A0A2V1H0G3-F1
#
_cell.length_a   1.000
_cell.length_b   1.000
_cell.length_c   1.000
_cell.angle_alpha   90.00
_cell.angle_beta   90.00
_cell.angle_gamma   90.00
#
_symmetry.space_group_name_H-M   'P 1'
#
loop_
_entity.id
_entity.type
_entity.pdbx_description
1 polymer ?
#
loop_
_entity_poly.entity_id
_entity_poly.type
_entity_poly.pdbx_seq_one_letter_code
_entity_poly.pdbx_strand_id
1 'polypeptide(L)'
;MGNYLDVIIAVLAFWTLGFLRAPLIAWTVAAAVALVWFVEFFTLGGFLCWAAFAAIAVVFNMESIRQNLVTQPILEAFRKVLPPMSETEREALEAGDVWWEGEMFAGSPDWNKLLKMPAAKLNEEEQAFVDNQVATVCEMIDDWTTVHEDADLSPEVWDYLKKERFFGMVISKKYGGLGFSAIAHSEVVMRIATRSLSAAVNTMVPNSLGPGELLHHYGTDEQKQRWLPGLACGDEIPCFALTSPEAGSDAGSIPDAGVITKGQFEGKEVLGMRLNWDKHYITLAPVATVLGLAFKLYDPDGLLGDKKDLGITCALIPTNHPGIECGKRHFPLNQAFMNGTTYGKDVFIPLDWIIGGPEMAGQGWRMLVECLSIGRSISLPALATANGKLAYRTTGAYSRVRKQFGTSIGYFEGVEEQLAMIATNAYKLDACRRMTANAVDLGVRPSVPSAIAKYHMTEMGREVANAAMDVHGGKGIQLGPKNYLGRAYEGVPVSITVEGANILTRNLMIFGQGAIRCHPYVFPEMEAARETDPEKALSRFDKLLWAHVGFGANNFFRALTFGLTGGRLFIKSPVSGPMAHYYRQFTRMSSALALTADVAMGMLGGELKRKERLSARLADVLSYLYIGSTVLKYYEDNGRQKDELDTARYSLDDLLYKTQVAFDDFFDNFGNPAVSLVLKRAIFPYGRSYRPASDALAHKMVKPMLQPCALRDRISSGAHISPSETDGAGQVEIAFQKLQKAEPLEIKLRKAQKKGKVNPALSVEDQIQQAVEVEVFSQLEADILLDYEKIRREVVRVDEFDHCELARNNKNKIADNCQKKAKVKVAKAEKKSA
;
A
#
# COMPACT_ATOMS: atom_id res chain seq x y z
N MET A 1 -16.11 -10.72 -57.22
CA MET A 1 -16.31 -11.10 -55.80
C MET A 1 -15.18 -11.98 -55.24
N GLY A 2 -14.46 -12.78 -56.05
CA GLY A 2 -13.33 -13.62 -55.59
C GLY A 2 -12.21 -12.85 -54.87
N ASN A 3 -11.62 -11.84 -55.52
CA ASN A 3 -10.45 -11.12 -54.97
C ASN A 3 -10.66 -10.48 -53.57
N TYR A 4 -11.88 -10.08 -53.21
CA TYR A 4 -12.15 -9.51 -51.88
C TYR A 4 -12.20 -10.57 -50.79
N LEU A 5 -12.74 -11.76 -51.09
CA LEU A 5 -12.79 -12.88 -50.16
C LEU A 5 -11.37 -13.38 -49.86
N ASP A 6 -10.53 -13.48 -50.88
CA ASP A 6 -9.15 -13.92 -50.74
C ASP A 6 -8.33 -12.96 -49.86
N VAL A 7 -8.52 -11.64 -50.05
CA VAL A 7 -7.90 -10.61 -49.20
C VAL A 7 -8.39 -10.73 -47.75
N ILE A 8 -9.69 -10.94 -47.54
CA ILE A 8 -10.24 -11.13 -46.19
C ILE A 8 -9.64 -12.37 -45.52
N ILE A 9 -9.54 -13.50 -46.24
CA ILE A 9 -8.93 -14.73 -45.73
C ILE A 9 -7.47 -14.50 -45.36
N ALA A 10 -6.70 -13.81 -46.22
CA ALA A 10 -5.30 -13.49 -45.95
C ALA A 10 -5.14 -12.59 -44.71
N VAL A 11 -5.98 -11.55 -44.57
CA VAL A 11 -5.97 -10.69 -43.38
C VAL A 11 -6.34 -11.47 -42.12
N LEU A 12 -7.37 -12.32 -42.18
CA LEU A 12 -7.77 -13.15 -41.03
C LEU A 12 -6.69 -14.17 -40.65
N ALA A 13 -6.02 -14.78 -41.63
CA ALA A 13 -4.90 -15.68 -41.40
C ALA A 13 -3.73 -14.94 -40.72
N PHE A 14 -3.33 -13.79 -41.26
CA PHE A 14 -2.30 -12.92 -40.69
C PHE A 14 -2.65 -12.51 -39.25
N TRP A 15 -3.90 -12.10 -39.02
CA TRP A 15 -4.40 -11.72 -37.70
C TRP A 15 -4.38 -12.89 -36.71
N THR A 16 -4.78 -14.08 -37.18
CA THR A 16 -4.83 -15.30 -36.35
C THR A 16 -3.43 -15.74 -35.94
N LEU A 17 -2.45 -15.68 -36.85
CA LEU A 17 -1.05 -15.99 -36.55
C LEU A 17 -0.49 -15.06 -35.46
N GLY A 18 -0.80 -13.77 -35.57
CA GLY A 18 -0.46 -12.78 -34.54
C GLY A 18 -1.12 -13.06 -33.20
N PHE A 19 -2.43 -13.30 -33.21
CA PHE A 19 -3.22 -13.55 -32.00
C PHE A 19 -2.83 -14.84 -31.27
N LEU A 20 -2.41 -15.87 -32.00
CA LEU A 20 -2.00 -17.17 -31.44
C LEU A 20 -0.49 -17.26 -31.14
N ARG A 21 0.27 -16.18 -31.37
CA ARG A 21 1.74 -16.15 -31.20
C ARG A 21 2.41 -17.28 -32.00
N ALA A 22 2.04 -17.40 -33.26
CA ALA A 22 2.55 -18.45 -34.14
C ALA A 22 4.07 -18.33 -34.36
N PRO A 23 4.80 -19.45 -34.50
CA PRO A 23 6.24 -19.43 -34.75
C PRO A 23 6.55 -18.79 -36.11
N LEU A 24 7.76 -18.25 -36.25
CA LEU A 24 8.23 -17.55 -37.46
C LEU A 24 8.06 -18.37 -38.75
N ILE A 25 8.23 -19.69 -38.69
CA ILE A 25 8.04 -20.57 -39.83
C ILE A 25 6.59 -20.58 -40.33
N ALA A 26 5.61 -20.48 -39.42
CA ALA A 26 4.19 -20.39 -39.78
C ALA A 26 3.88 -19.08 -40.51
N TRP A 27 4.50 -17.97 -40.09
CA TRP A 27 4.43 -16.69 -40.81
C TRP A 27 5.04 -16.79 -42.20
N THR A 28 6.17 -17.47 -42.33
CA THR A 28 6.85 -17.70 -43.62
C THR A 28 5.98 -18.52 -44.56
N VAL A 29 5.39 -19.61 -44.08
CA VAL A 29 4.46 -20.44 -44.86
C VAL A 29 3.22 -19.65 -45.27
N ALA A 30 2.62 -18.90 -44.35
CA ALA A 30 1.43 -18.09 -44.68
C ALA A 30 1.74 -16.99 -45.70
N ALA A 31 2.91 -16.35 -45.60
CA ALA A 31 3.37 -15.38 -46.59
C ALA A 31 3.63 -16.03 -47.96
N ALA A 32 4.20 -17.24 -47.99
CA ALA A 32 4.35 -18.01 -49.24
C ALA A 32 2.99 -18.34 -49.87
N VAL A 33 2.02 -18.79 -49.08
CA VAL A 33 0.66 -19.09 -49.56
C VAL A 33 -0.02 -17.82 -50.09
N ALA A 34 0.11 -16.69 -49.39
CA ALA A 34 -0.39 -15.41 -49.86
C ALA A 34 0.28 -14.98 -51.18
N LEU A 35 1.61 -15.17 -51.32
CA LEU A 35 2.32 -14.90 -52.57
C LEU A 35 1.81 -15.76 -53.73
N VAL A 36 1.50 -17.05 -53.51
CA VAL A 36 0.89 -17.91 -54.53
C VAL A 36 -0.47 -17.37 -54.98
N TRP A 37 -1.27 -16.83 -54.07
CA TRP A 37 -2.61 -16.34 -54.39
C TRP A 37 -2.64 -14.95 -55.04
N PHE A 38 -1.70 -14.07 -54.69
CA PHE A 38 -1.73 -12.67 -55.13
C PHE A 38 -0.69 -12.30 -56.19
N VAL A 39 0.30 -13.15 -56.45
CA VAL A 39 1.43 -12.82 -57.32
C VAL A 39 1.65 -13.88 -58.40
N GLU A 40 1.46 -13.49 -59.66
CA GLU A 40 1.74 -14.34 -60.81
C GLU A 40 3.24 -14.54 -61.01
N PHE A 41 3.71 -15.77 -60.76
CA PHE A 41 5.13 -16.13 -60.80
C PHE A 41 5.83 -15.84 -62.13
N PHE A 42 5.11 -15.98 -63.26
CA PHE A 42 5.69 -15.89 -64.61
C PHE A 42 5.90 -14.46 -65.11
N THR A 43 5.59 -13.45 -64.30
CA THR A 43 5.92 -12.05 -64.58
C THR A 43 7.28 -11.69 -63.97
N LEU A 44 8.03 -10.77 -64.58
CA LEU A 44 9.30 -10.29 -64.02
C LEU A 44 9.09 -9.72 -62.59
N GLY A 45 7.99 -9.01 -62.37
CA GLY A 45 7.61 -8.50 -61.05
C GLY A 45 7.34 -9.63 -60.04
N GLY A 46 6.63 -10.68 -60.46
CA GLY A 46 6.35 -11.83 -59.60
C GLY A 46 7.60 -12.63 -59.24
N PHE A 47 8.50 -12.85 -60.19
CA PHE A 47 9.80 -13.46 -59.92
C PHE A 47 10.61 -12.65 -58.88
N LEU A 48 10.65 -11.32 -59.00
CA LEU A 48 11.33 -10.46 -58.04
C LEU A 48 10.70 -10.54 -56.63
N CYS A 49 9.37 -10.59 -56.53
CA CYS A 49 8.68 -10.79 -55.25
C CYS A 49 9.02 -12.14 -54.60
N TRP A 50 9.06 -13.23 -55.38
CA TRP A 50 9.43 -14.55 -54.89
C TRP A 50 10.91 -14.65 -54.49
N ALA A 51 11.81 -14.01 -55.25
CA ALA A 51 13.23 -13.94 -54.92
C ALA A 51 13.45 -13.14 -53.61
N ALA A 52 12.78 -12.00 -53.46
CA ALA A 52 12.82 -11.21 -52.24
C ALA A 52 12.26 -11.98 -51.03
N PHE A 53 11.12 -12.65 -51.20
CA PHE A 53 10.55 -13.52 -50.17
C PHE A 53 11.50 -14.65 -49.76
N ALA A 54 12.08 -15.36 -50.72
CA ALA A 54 13.03 -16.44 -50.45
C ALA A 54 14.27 -15.91 -49.70
N ALA A 55 14.79 -14.74 -50.09
CA ALA A 55 15.92 -14.12 -49.39
C ALA A 55 15.58 -13.79 -47.93
N ILE A 56 14.42 -13.17 -47.68
CA ILE A 56 13.93 -12.87 -46.32
C ILE A 56 13.71 -14.16 -45.52
N ALA A 57 13.05 -15.15 -46.12
CA ALA A 57 12.75 -16.43 -45.48
C ALA A 57 14.04 -17.15 -45.05
N VAL A 58 15.07 -17.17 -45.91
CA VAL A 58 16.40 -17.72 -45.60
C VAL A 58 17.04 -16.96 -44.44
N VAL A 59 17.08 -15.62 -44.49
CA VAL A 59 17.71 -14.80 -43.45
C VAL A 59 17.08 -15.02 -42.08
N PHE A 60 15.75 -15.11 -41.97
CA PHE A 60 15.09 -15.21 -40.67
C PHE A 60 14.85 -16.65 -40.19
N ASN A 61 14.73 -17.65 -41.07
CA ASN A 61 14.51 -19.04 -40.65
C ASN A 61 15.82 -19.84 -40.48
N MET A 62 16.93 -19.43 -41.10
CA MET A 62 18.24 -20.06 -40.88
C MET A 62 18.95 -19.39 -39.70
N GLU A 63 19.08 -20.09 -38.59
CA GLU A 63 19.63 -19.56 -37.33
C GLU A 63 21.02 -18.94 -37.50
N SER A 64 21.95 -19.61 -38.19
CA SER A 64 23.31 -19.12 -38.40
C SER A 64 23.36 -17.82 -39.22
N ILE A 65 22.50 -17.68 -40.22
CA ILE A 65 22.42 -16.48 -41.06
C ILE A 65 21.77 -15.34 -40.28
N ARG A 66 20.67 -15.63 -39.56
CA ARG A 66 19.97 -14.66 -38.70
C ARG A 66 20.88 -14.10 -37.63
N GLN A 67 21.62 -14.96 -36.94
CA GLN A 67 22.52 -14.58 -35.86
C GLN A 67 23.58 -13.59 -36.36
N ASN A 68 24.20 -13.87 -37.49
CA ASN A 68 25.28 -13.04 -38.04
C ASN A 68 24.77 -11.73 -38.69
N LEU A 69 23.68 -11.79 -39.48
CA LEU A 69 23.23 -10.64 -40.27
C LEU A 69 22.26 -9.72 -39.52
N VAL A 70 21.52 -10.25 -38.55
CA VAL A 70 20.44 -9.50 -37.87
C VAL A 70 20.70 -9.38 -36.38
N THR A 71 20.89 -10.50 -35.68
CA THR A 71 20.96 -10.49 -34.22
C THR A 71 22.24 -9.86 -33.70
N GLN A 72 23.39 -10.16 -34.30
CA GLN A 72 24.68 -9.61 -33.86
C GLN A 72 24.72 -8.07 -33.91
N PRO A 73 24.33 -7.40 -35.02
CA PRO A 73 24.22 -5.94 -35.03
C PRO A 73 23.28 -5.39 -33.95
N ILE A 74 22.15 -6.07 -33.69
CA ILE A 74 21.20 -5.68 -32.65
C ILE A 74 21.81 -5.84 -31.26
N LEU A 75 22.50 -6.94 -30.99
CA LEU A 75 23.19 -7.19 -29.72
C LEU A 75 24.26 -6.12 -29.45
N GLU A 76 25.03 -5.75 -30.47
CA GLU A 76 26.04 -4.68 -30.36
C GLU A 76 25.40 -3.32 -30.10
N ALA A 77 24.29 -3.00 -30.75
CA ALA A 77 23.51 -1.79 -30.48
C ALA A 77 22.91 -1.81 -29.07
N PHE A 78 22.34 -2.94 -28.64
CA PHE A 78 21.76 -3.13 -27.32
C PHE A 78 22.80 -2.93 -26.22
N ARG A 79 24.01 -3.51 -26.36
CA ARG A 79 25.14 -3.31 -25.45
C ARG A 79 25.55 -1.84 -25.29
N LYS A 80 25.41 -1.02 -26.33
CA LYS A 80 25.73 0.42 -26.29
C LYS A 80 24.67 1.26 -25.55
N VAL A 81 23.41 0.84 -25.59
CA VAL A 81 22.27 1.55 -24.99
C VAL A 81 21.98 1.07 -23.56
N LEU A 82 22.46 -0.13 -23.21
CA LEU A 82 22.27 -0.72 -21.89
C LEU A 82 22.92 0.17 -20.82
N PRO A 83 22.15 0.76 -19.89
CA PRO A 83 22.69 1.68 -18.93
C PRO A 83 23.69 0.98 -18.00
N PRO A 84 24.77 1.66 -17.57
CA PRO A 84 25.58 1.19 -16.47
C PRO A 84 24.69 1.10 -15.23
N MET A 85 24.75 -0.04 -14.54
CA MET A 85 23.94 -0.31 -13.35
C MET A 85 24.89 -0.40 -12.17
N SER A 86 24.68 0.43 -11.15
CA SER A 86 25.47 0.34 -9.92
C SER A 86 25.25 -1.02 -9.25
N GLU A 87 26.18 -1.45 -8.39
CA GLU A 87 25.99 -2.67 -7.60
C GLU A 87 24.73 -2.56 -6.73
N THR A 88 24.48 -1.39 -6.13
CA THR A 88 23.27 -1.14 -5.34
C THR A 88 21.97 -1.25 -6.15
N GLU A 89 21.95 -0.79 -7.40
CA GLU A 89 20.80 -0.94 -8.29
C GLU A 89 20.60 -2.39 -8.72
N ARG A 90 21.68 -3.14 -8.92
CA ARG A 90 21.63 -4.56 -9.24
C ARG A 90 21.09 -5.38 -8.09
N GLU A 91 21.65 -5.20 -6.89
CA GLU A 91 21.17 -5.87 -5.68
C GLU A 91 19.70 -5.56 -5.44
N ALA A 92 19.25 -4.32 -5.66
CA ALA A 92 17.84 -3.98 -5.52
C ALA A 92 16.93 -4.61 -6.61
N LEU A 93 17.45 -4.82 -7.82
CA LEU A 93 16.73 -5.49 -8.91
C LEU A 93 16.73 -7.00 -8.79
N GLU A 94 17.71 -7.60 -8.12
CA GLU A 94 17.79 -9.04 -7.85
C GLU A 94 17.03 -9.38 -6.56
N ALA A 95 17.03 -8.50 -5.56
CA ALA A 95 16.31 -8.66 -4.30
C ALA A 95 14.78 -8.70 -4.47
N GLY A 96 14.16 -9.80 -4.02
CA GLY A 96 12.72 -10.04 -4.08
C GLY A 96 12.30 -11.02 -5.17
N ASP A 97 11.01 -11.30 -5.29
CA ASP A 97 10.41 -12.23 -6.26
C ASP A 97 9.43 -11.50 -7.19
N VAL A 98 9.27 -12.03 -8.40
CA VAL A 98 8.14 -11.66 -9.28
C VAL A 98 6.97 -12.58 -8.96
N TRP A 99 5.80 -12.01 -8.73
CA TRP A 99 4.62 -12.75 -8.30
C TRP A 99 3.41 -12.45 -9.21
N TRP A 100 2.25 -12.14 -8.63
CA TRP A 100 0.99 -11.96 -9.35
C TRP A 100 0.98 -10.72 -10.26
N GLU A 101 1.70 -9.67 -9.89
CA GLU A 101 1.90 -8.49 -10.72
C GLU A 101 2.62 -8.82 -12.04
N GLY A 102 3.43 -9.88 -12.09
CA GLY A 102 4.02 -10.42 -13.31
C GLY A 102 2.97 -10.89 -14.33
N GLU A 103 1.92 -11.57 -13.86
CA GLU A 103 0.79 -12.01 -14.70
C GLU A 103 0.03 -10.80 -15.28
N MET A 104 -0.14 -9.74 -14.49
CA MET A 104 -0.75 -8.48 -14.97
C MET A 104 0.13 -7.76 -15.99
N PHE A 105 1.45 -7.82 -15.83
CA PHE A 105 2.39 -7.21 -16.76
C PHE A 105 2.49 -7.98 -18.08
N ALA A 106 2.38 -9.30 -18.05
CA ALA A 106 2.59 -10.18 -19.21
C ALA A 106 1.50 -10.12 -20.29
N GLY A 107 0.39 -9.42 -20.06
CA GLY A 107 -0.67 -9.22 -21.05
C GLY A 107 -1.67 -10.37 -21.20
N SER A 108 -1.49 -11.47 -20.47
CA SER A 108 -2.33 -12.67 -20.58
C SER A 108 -2.48 -13.42 -19.24
N PRO A 109 -2.97 -12.76 -18.18
CA PRO A 109 -2.95 -13.30 -16.83
C PRO A 109 -3.75 -14.62 -16.73
N ASP A 110 -3.15 -15.63 -16.10
CA ASP A 110 -3.84 -16.86 -15.72
C ASP A 110 -4.57 -16.69 -14.40
N TRP A 111 -5.83 -16.26 -14.50
CA TRP A 111 -6.70 -16.09 -13.34
C TRP A 111 -6.92 -17.35 -12.50
N ASN A 112 -6.72 -18.55 -13.05
CA ASN A 112 -6.83 -19.76 -12.24
C ASN A 112 -5.71 -19.86 -11.20
N LYS A 113 -4.53 -19.30 -11.46
CA LYS A 113 -3.46 -19.21 -10.47
C LYS A 113 -3.90 -18.34 -9.28
N LEU A 114 -4.48 -17.18 -9.56
CA LEU A 114 -5.01 -16.29 -8.52
C LEU A 114 -6.12 -16.96 -7.69
N LEU A 115 -7.07 -17.62 -8.34
CA LEU A 115 -8.20 -18.25 -7.67
C LEU A 115 -7.82 -19.50 -6.87
N LYS A 116 -6.77 -20.22 -7.28
CA LYS A 116 -6.25 -21.37 -6.53
C LYS A 116 -5.37 -20.97 -5.34
N MET A 117 -4.90 -19.73 -5.30
CA MET A 117 -4.09 -19.23 -4.20
C MET A 117 -4.89 -19.29 -2.89
N PRO A 118 -4.35 -19.88 -1.81
CA PRO A 118 -5.06 -19.97 -0.55
C PRO A 118 -5.38 -18.56 -0.01
N ALA A 119 -6.56 -18.42 0.58
CA ALA A 119 -6.98 -17.18 1.22
C ALA A 119 -6.19 -16.93 2.51
N ALA A 120 -5.91 -15.67 2.80
CA ALA A 120 -5.28 -15.24 4.04
C ALA A 120 -6.19 -15.57 5.23
N LYS A 121 -5.70 -16.38 6.18
CA LYS A 121 -6.44 -16.78 7.37
C LYS A 121 -5.52 -16.77 8.59
N LEU A 122 -6.06 -16.26 9.69
CA LEU A 122 -5.45 -16.44 11.00
C LEU A 122 -5.68 -17.88 11.45
N ASN A 123 -4.66 -18.48 12.04
CA ASN A 123 -4.84 -19.73 12.78
C ASN A 123 -5.55 -19.47 14.13
N GLU A 124 -5.90 -20.53 14.85
CA GLU A 124 -6.67 -20.41 16.11
C GLU A 124 -5.93 -19.61 17.19
N GLU A 125 -4.61 -19.76 17.29
CA GLU A 125 -3.78 -19.05 18.26
C GLU A 125 -3.66 -17.55 17.92
N GLU A 126 -3.45 -17.24 16.65
CA GLU A 126 -3.39 -15.86 16.15
C GLU A 126 -4.73 -15.15 16.31
N GLN A 127 -5.84 -15.84 15.99
CA GLN A 127 -7.19 -15.31 16.18
C GLN A 127 -7.47 -15.09 17.67
N ALA A 128 -7.12 -16.04 18.53
CA ALA A 128 -7.26 -15.89 19.98
C ALA A 128 -6.42 -14.71 20.51
N PHE A 129 -5.21 -14.49 20.00
CA PHE A 129 -4.39 -13.35 20.39
C PHE A 129 -5.03 -12.02 20.00
N VAL A 130 -5.56 -11.93 18.78
CA VAL A 130 -6.29 -10.76 18.30
C VAL A 130 -7.54 -10.50 19.15
N ASP A 131 -8.29 -11.54 19.49
CA ASP A 131 -9.55 -11.40 20.23
C ASP A 131 -9.37 -11.11 21.72
N ASN A 132 -8.24 -11.51 22.31
CA ASN A 132 -7.99 -11.32 23.74
C ASN A 132 -6.91 -10.25 23.99
N GLN A 133 -5.66 -10.51 23.66
CA GLN A 133 -4.53 -9.63 23.99
C GLN A 133 -4.63 -8.28 23.28
N VAL A 134 -4.93 -8.29 21.97
CA VAL A 134 -5.06 -7.04 21.20
C VAL A 134 -6.30 -6.27 21.62
N ALA A 135 -7.41 -6.95 21.90
CA ALA A 135 -8.60 -6.30 22.45
C ALA A 135 -8.30 -5.60 23.78
N THR A 136 -7.58 -6.27 24.67
CA THR A 136 -7.21 -5.76 26.00
C THR A 136 -6.33 -4.52 25.88
N VAL A 137 -5.28 -4.53 25.05
CA VAL A 137 -4.42 -3.35 24.90
C VAL A 137 -5.16 -2.17 24.30
N CYS A 138 -6.11 -2.40 23.38
CA CYS A 138 -6.95 -1.32 22.85
C CYS A 138 -7.83 -0.67 23.94
N GLU A 139 -8.37 -1.45 24.88
CA GLU A 139 -9.14 -0.92 26.01
C GLU A 139 -8.25 -0.20 27.04
N MET A 140 -6.98 -0.60 27.18
CA MET A 140 -6.02 0.08 28.06
C MET A 140 -5.57 1.45 27.53
N ILE A 141 -5.60 1.63 26.21
CA ILE A 141 -5.13 2.87 25.58
C ILE A 141 -6.24 3.92 25.63
N ASP A 142 -5.95 5.10 26.17
CA ASP A 142 -6.66 6.33 25.86
C ASP A 142 -5.80 7.22 24.95
N ASP A 143 -6.24 7.43 23.70
CA ASP A 143 -5.42 8.13 22.70
C ASP A 143 -5.27 9.63 23.01
N TRP A 144 -6.27 10.25 23.67
CA TRP A 144 -6.16 11.64 24.07
C TRP A 144 -5.09 11.82 25.14
N THR A 145 -5.13 11.05 26.22
CA THR A 145 -4.10 11.08 27.27
C THR A 145 -2.73 10.70 26.71
N THR A 146 -2.65 9.61 25.94
CA THR A 146 -1.40 9.14 25.30
C THR A 146 -0.75 10.25 24.47
N VAL A 147 -1.53 10.93 23.61
CA VAL A 147 -0.97 11.86 22.62
C VAL A 147 -0.89 13.30 23.14
N HIS A 148 -1.88 13.76 23.90
CA HIS A 148 -1.98 15.14 24.36
C HIS A 148 -1.31 15.37 25.71
N GLU A 149 -1.52 14.47 26.68
CA GLU A 149 -1.17 14.71 28.09
C GLU A 149 0.22 14.15 28.41
N ASP A 150 0.42 12.86 28.12
CA ASP A 150 1.65 12.14 28.42
C ASP A 150 2.69 12.28 27.31
N ALA A 151 2.21 12.50 26.09
CA ALA A 151 2.98 12.40 24.86
C ALA A 151 3.72 11.06 24.73
N ASP A 152 3.29 9.99 25.39
CA ASP A 152 3.87 8.65 25.36
C ASP A 152 2.78 7.63 25.72
N LEU A 153 3.02 6.35 25.48
CA LEU A 153 2.21 5.29 26.07
C LEU A 153 2.43 5.27 27.59
N SER A 154 1.38 4.95 28.34
CA SER A 154 1.50 4.78 29.79
C SER A 154 2.46 3.62 30.13
N PRO A 155 3.12 3.64 31.30
CA PRO A 155 3.97 2.53 31.75
C PRO A 155 3.25 1.18 31.72
N GLU A 156 1.97 1.13 32.09
CA GLU A 156 1.16 -0.08 32.09
C GLU A 156 0.95 -0.64 30.68
N VAL A 157 0.74 0.23 29.69
CA VAL A 157 0.63 -0.18 28.29
C VAL A 157 1.97 -0.70 27.78
N TRP A 158 3.08 -0.02 28.07
CA TRP A 158 4.43 -0.50 27.73
C TRP A 158 4.71 -1.88 28.33
N ASP A 159 4.43 -2.07 29.62
CA ASP A 159 4.65 -3.33 30.32
C ASP A 159 3.78 -4.45 29.77
N TYR A 160 2.52 -4.15 29.42
CA TYR A 160 1.61 -5.12 28.81
C TYR A 160 2.10 -5.56 27.43
N LEU A 161 2.51 -4.63 26.56
CA LEU A 161 3.05 -4.94 25.23
C LEU A 161 4.27 -5.87 25.32
N LYS A 162 5.18 -5.62 26.28
CA LYS A 162 6.36 -6.47 26.52
C LYS A 162 6.00 -7.85 27.06
N LYS A 163 5.16 -7.88 28.11
CA LYS A 163 4.75 -9.11 28.78
C LYS A 163 4.03 -10.07 27.83
N GLU A 164 3.12 -9.54 27.02
CA GLU A 164 2.33 -10.31 26.05
C GLU A 164 3.02 -10.45 24.68
N ARG A 165 4.31 -10.10 24.58
CA ARG A 165 5.18 -10.36 23.42
C ARG A 165 4.78 -9.65 22.12
N PHE A 166 4.16 -8.48 22.21
CA PHE A 166 3.81 -7.67 21.05
C PHE A 166 5.03 -7.24 20.22
N PHE A 167 6.23 -7.16 20.80
CA PHE A 167 7.48 -6.82 20.08
C PHE A 167 8.19 -8.03 19.46
N GLY A 168 7.69 -9.24 19.72
CA GLY A 168 8.25 -10.51 19.25
C GLY A 168 7.30 -11.33 18.39
N MET A 169 6.37 -10.69 17.68
CA MET A 169 5.36 -11.38 16.86
C MET A 169 6.01 -12.24 15.78
N VAL A 170 6.98 -11.69 15.04
CA VAL A 170 7.66 -12.39 13.93
C VAL A 170 8.80 -13.32 14.40
N ILE A 171 9.23 -13.18 15.66
CA ILE A 171 10.32 -13.98 16.20
C ILE A 171 9.81 -15.41 16.47
N SER A 172 10.55 -16.41 16.00
CA SER A 172 10.20 -17.82 16.20
C SER A 172 10.04 -18.17 17.68
N LYS A 173 9.08 -19.05 17.98
CA LYS A 173 8.85 -19.63 19.32
C LYS A 173 10.10 -20.26 19.94
N LYS A 174 11.04 -20.77 19.13
CA LYS A 174 12.34 -21.29 19.61
C LYS A 174 13.12 -20.26 20.43
N TYR A 175 12.98 -18.98 20.10
CA TYR A 175 13.63 -17.87 20.78
C TYR A 175 12.66 -17.11 21.71
N GLY A 176 11.50 -17.68 22.04
CA GLY A 176 10.54 -17.07 22.97
C GLY A 176 9.60 -16.02 22.35
N GLY A 177 9.60 -15.86 21.03
CA GLY A 177 8.62 -15.05 20.31
C GLY A 177 7.32 -15.80 20.01
N LEU A 178 6.40 -15.17 19.27
CA LEU A 178 5.09 -15.75 18.95
C LEU A 178 5.09 -16.57 17.66
N GLY A 179 5.99 -16.26 16.71
CA GLY A 179 6.06 -16.94 15.41
C GLY A 179 4.81 -16.75 14.56
N PHE A 180 4.20 -15.57 14.64
CA PHE A 180 2.99 -15.20 13.91
C PHE A 180 3.25 -14.96 12.42
N SER A 181 2.24 -15.28 11.62
CA SER A 181 2.18 -14.97 10.20
C SER A 181 2.18 -13.46 9.94
N ALA A 182 2.54 -13.08 8.71
CA ALA A 182 2.44 -11.72 8.20
C ALA A 182 1.00 -11.21 8.24
N ILE A 183 0.00 -12.05 7.95
CA ILE A 183 -1.40 -11.68 8.11
C ILE A 183 -1.78 -11.40 9.57
N ALA A 184 -1.28 -12.18 10.53
CA ALA A 184 -1.51 -11.93 11.96
C ALA A 184 -0.84 -10.64 12.42
N HIS A 185 0.41 -10.39 12.05
CA HIS A 185 1.08 -9.12 12.30
C HIS A 185 0.28 -7.94 11.72
N SER A 186 -0.18 -8.06 10.47
CA SER A 186 -1.01 -7.04 9.81
C SER A 186 -2.32 -6.77 10.57
N GLU A 187 -3.00 -7.82 11.06
CA GLU A 187 -4.27 -7.70 11.79
C GLU A 187 -4.08 -7.05 13.16
N VAL A 188 -3.04 -7.44 13.91
CA VAL A 188 -2.69 -6.86 15.22
C VAL A 188 -2.45 -5.35 15.07
N VAL A 189 -1.60 -4.96 14.12
CA VAL A 189 -1.26 -3.54 13.88
C VAL A 189 -2.49 -2.76 13.41
N MET A 190 -3.29 -3.32 12.50
CA MET A 190 -4.51 -2.68 12.01
C MET A 190 -5.49 -2.42 13.15
N ARG A 191 -5.75 -3.42 14.01
CA ARG A 191 -6.68 -3.29 15.14
C ARG A 191 -6.19 -2.25 16.16
N ILE A 192 -4.91 -2.24 16.53
CA ILE A 192 -4.35 -1.21 17.41
C ILE A 192 -4.46 0.17 16.77
N ALA A 193 -4.19 0.29 15.47
CA ALA A 193 -4.24 1.57 14.77
C ALA A 193 -5.64 2.17 14.66
N THR A 194 -6.70 1.36 14.80
CA THR A 194 -8.08 1.90 14.94
C THR A 194 -8.32 2.58 16.28
N ARG A 195 -7.46 2.33 17.28
CA ARG A 195 -7.50 2.96 18.59
C ARG A 195 -6.47 4.08 18.73
N SER A 196 -5.21 3.82 18.41
CA SER A 196 -4.12 4.79 18.48
C SER A 196 -3.06 4.50 17.44
N LEU A 197 -2.80 5.50 16.58
CA LEU A 197 -1.72 5.44 15.61
C LEU A 197 -0.35 5.34 16.30
N SER A 198 -0.16 6.05 17.41
CA SER A 198 1.10 6.09 18.15
C SER A 198 1.44 4.73 18.76
N ALA A 199 0.46 4.07 19.39
CA ALA A 199 0.63 2.71 19.91
C ALA A 199 0.94 1.70 18.81
N ALA A 200 0.25 1.80 17.66
CA ALA A 200 0.48 0.93 16.52
C ALA A 200 1.91 1.08 15.98
N VAL A 201 2.43 2.30 15.84
CA VAL A 201 3.80 2.55 15.37
C VAL A 201 4.85 2.01 16.34
N ASN A 202 4.70 2.25 17.65
CA ASN A 202 5.60 1.69 18.65
C ASN A 202 5.60 0.15 18.64
N THR A 203 4.46 -0.48 18.33
CA THR A 203 4.30 -1.94 18.28
C THR A 203 4.82 -2.57 16.97
N MET A 204 4.62 -1.91 15.83
CA MET A 204 4.96 -2.51 14.53
C MET A 204 6.45 -2.49 14.22
N VAL A 205 7.17 -1.44 14.63
CA VAL A 205 8.57 -1.24 14.23
C VAL A 205 9.51 -2.34 14.72
N PRO A 206 9.40 -2.84 15.96
CA PRO A 206 10.17 -4.01 16.41
C PRO A 206 9.94 -5.27 15.55
N ASN A 207 8.79 -5.36 14.88
CA ASN A 207 8.36 -6.50 14.07
C ASN A 207 8.48 -6.28 12.55
N SER A 208 9.00 -5.14 12.09
CA SER A 208 9.15 -4.82 10.66
C SER A 208 10.63 -4.76 10.25
N LEU A 209 11.15 -3.58 9.88
CA LEU A 209 12.58 -3.32 9.65
C LEU A 209 13.34 -3.25 10.99
N GLY A 210 13.10 -4.23 11.86
CA GLY A 210 13.76 -4.39 13.14
C GLY A 210 14.95 -5.35 13.05
N PRO A 211 15.90 -5.28 14.00
CA PRO A 211 16.95 -6.28 14.18
C PRO A 211 16.44 -7.72 14.24
N GLY A 212 15.21 -7.97 14.71
CA GLY A 212 14.63 -9.31 14.77
C GLY A 212 14.54 -10.00 13.40
N GLU A 213 14.00 -9.30 12.40
CA GLU A 213 13.85 -9.81 11.03
C GLU A 213 15.22 -10.00 10.37
N LEU A 214 16.11 -9.01 10.49
CA LEU A 214 17.47 -9.09 9.96
C LEU A 214 18.27 -10.25 10.57
N LEU A 215 18.18 -10.44 11.88
CA LEU A 215 18.82 -11.54 12.57
C LEU A 215 18.24 -12.88 12.16
N HIS A 216 16.93 -12.96 11.90
CA HIS A 216 16.31 -14.20 11.46
C HIS A 216 16.93 -14.70 10.14
N HIS A 217 17.02 -13.82 9.15
CA HIS A 217 17.51 -14.16 7.81
C HIS A 217 19.03 -14.21 7.69
N TYR A 218 19.75 -13.31 8.35
CA TYR A 218 21.20 -13.12 8.13
C TYR A 218 22.05 -13.30 9.38
N GLY A 219 21.48 -13.28 10.58
CA GLY A 219 22.25 -13.40 11.82
C GLY A 219 22.93 -14.75 11.99
N THR A 220 24.10 -14.76 12.63
CA THR A 220 24.76 -16.02 13.04
C THR A 220 23.96 -16.70 14.15
N ASP A 221 24.24 -17.98 14.43
CA ASP A 221 23.55 -18.70 15.50
C ASP A 221 23.82 -18.08 16.87
N GLU A 222 25.02 -17.54 17.10
CA GLU A 222 25.40 -16.83 18.33
C GLU A 222 24.62 -15.53 18.47
N GLN A 223 24.52 -14.73 17.40
CA GLN A 223 23.74 -13.49 17.40
C GLN A 223 22.25 -13.77 17.64
N LYS A 224 21.70 -14.79 16.99
CA LYS A 224 20.31 -15.23 17.18
C LYS A 224 20.05 -15.61 18.63
N GLN A 225 20.93 -16.41 19.24
CA GLN A 225 20.81 -16.82 20.64
C GLN A 225 20.93 -15.65 21.63
N ARG A 226 21.79 -14.66 21.35
CA ARG A 226 21.98 -13.50 22.23
C ARG A 226 20.82 -12.51 22.18
N TRP A 227 20.32 -12.20 20.99
CA TRP A 227 19.46 -11.04 20.76
C TRP A 227 17.99 -11.39 20.65
N LEU A 228 17.63 -12.47 19.94
CA LEU A 228 16.22 -12.78 19.67
C LEU A 228 15.39 -13.01 20.94
N PRO A 229 15.90 -13.66 22.02
CA PRO A 229 15.14 -13.79 23.25
C PRO A 229 14.80 -12.45 23.91
N GLY A 230 15.78 -11.53 24.00
CA GLY A 230 15.58 -10.20 24.59
C GLY A 230 14.64 -9.32 23.76
N LEU A 231 14.76 -9.41 22.42
CA LEU A 231 13.86 -8.72 21.49
C LEU A 231 12.42 -9.26 21.61
N ALA A 232 12.26 -10.57 21.77
CA ALA A 232 10.95 -11.19 21.89
C ALA A 232 10.20 -10.76 23.14
N CYS A 233 10.89 -10.69 24.29
CA CYS A 233 10.29 -10.27 25.55
C CYS A 233 10.21 -8.76 25.77
N GLY A 234 10.85 -7.96 24.90
CA GLY A 234 10.89 -6.51 25.02
C GLY A 234 11.81 -5.98 26.11
N ASP A 235 12.70 -6.84 26.64
CA ASP A 235 13.85 -6.41 27.44
C ASP A 235 14.84 -5.66 26.56
N GLU A 236 14.95 -6.08 25.29
CA GLU A 236 15.65 -5.35 24.26
C GLU A 236 14.64 -4.59 23.39
N ILE A 237 14.65 -3.26 23.43
CA ILE A 237 13.85 -2.41 22.54
C ILE A 237 14.72 -1.98 21.37
N PRO A 238 14.42 -2.42 20.14
CA PRO A 238 15.23 -2.07 18.99
C PRO A 238 14.85 -0.70 18.40
N CYS A 239 15.86 -0.04 17.84
CA CYS A 239 15.67 0.97 16.80
C CYS A 239 16.56 0.66 15.59
N PHE A 240 16.25 1.24 14.43
CA PHE A 240 17.03 1.05 13.21
C PHE A 240 17.44 2.38 12.57
N ALA A 241 18.75 2.66 12.62
CA ALA A 241 19.35 3.90 12.19
C ALA A 241 19.91 3.81 10.76
N LEU A 242 19.03 4.11 9.80
CA LEU A 242 19.37 4.22 8.38
C LEU A 242 19.52 5.67 7.92
N THR A 243 18.52 6.51 8.19
CA THR A 243 18.43 7.87 7.67
C THR A 243 19.41 8.83 8.34
N SER A 244 20.14 9.59 7.52
CA SER A 244 21.03 10.68 7.97
C SER A 244 20.49 12.05 7.51
N PRO A 245 21.00 13.17 8.08
CA PRO A 245 20.71 14.52 7.62
C PRO A 245 20.83 14.73 6.10
N GLU A 246 21.80 14.07 5.47
CA GLU A 246 22.16 14.20 4.06
C GLU A 246 21.47 13.16 3.17
N ALA A 247 20.96 12.06 3.74
CA ALA A 247 20.46 10.91 2.98
C ALA A 247 19.18 10.31 3.59
N GLY A 248 18.06 10.52 2.88
CA GLY A 248 16.77 9.87 3.15
C GLY A 248 16.36 8.92 2.03
N SER A 249 15.71 9.45 0.99
CA SER A 249 15.28 8.68 -0.19
C SER A 249 16.44 8.00 -0.92
N ASP A 250 17.61 8.66 -0.97
CA ASP A 250 18.85 8.09 -1.52
C ASP A 250 19.68 7.42 -0.40
N ALA A 251 19.12 6.37 0.19
CA ALA A 251 19.74 5.64 1.29
C ALA A 251 21.07 4.96 0.92
N GLY A 252 21.36 4.79 -0.38
CA GLY A 252 22.66 4.32 -0.87
C GLY A 252 23.80 5.32 -0.62
N SER A 253 23.46 6.60 -0.47
CA SER A 253 24.41 7.71 -0.37
C SER A 253 24.67 8.17 1.06
N ILE A 254 24.30 7.39 2.09
CA ILE A 254 24.58 7.72 3.49
C ILE A 254 26.07 8.09 3.71
N PRO A 255 26.37 9.12 4.52
CA PRO A 255 27.74 9.55 4.81
C PRO A 255 28.36 8.82 6.00
N ASP A 256 27.54 8.15 6.81
CA ASP A 256 27.98 7.43 8.01
C ASP A 256 28.97 6.33 7.64
N ALA A 257 30.07 6.25 8.38
CA ALA A 257 31.22 5.47 7.97
C ALA A 257 31.83 4.65 9.10
N GLY A 258 32.35 3.48 8.72
CA GLY A 258 33.15 2.60 9.55
C GLY A 258 34.49 2.30 8.89
N VAL A 259 35.58 2.35 9.65
CA VAL A 259 36.92 1.98 9.18
C VAL A 259 37.39 0.76 9.95
N ILE A 260 37.70 -0.33 9.24
CA ILE A 260 38.27 -1.54 9.84
C ILE A 260 39.63 -1.20 10.45
N THR A 261 39.82 -1.60 11.70
CA THR A 261 41.05 -1.33 12.45
C THR A 261 41.20 -2.29 13.63
N LYS A 262 42.38 -2.31 14.24
CA LYS A 262 42.59 -3.01 15.51
C LYS A 262 42.26 -2.10 16.69
N GLY A 263 41.66 -2.67 17.73
CA GLY A 263 41.32 -1.94 18.94
C GLY A 263 41.11 -2.86 20.12
N GLN A 264 41.02 -2.27 21.31
CA GLN A 264 40.75 -3.00 22.54
C GLN A 264 39.25 -3.24 22.70
N PHE A 265 38.86 -4.49 22.90
CA PHE A 265 37.50 -4.88 23.27
C PHE A 265 37.59 -5.96 24.36
N GLU A 266 36.87 -5.77 25.47
CA GLU A 266 36.89 -6.68 26.63
C GLU A 266 38.31 -7.04 27.11
N GLY A 267 39.24 -6.08 27.07
CA GLY A 267 40.63 -6.25 27.52
C GLY A 267 41.53 -7.04 26.57
N LYS A 268 41.09 -7.30 25.33
CA LYS A 268 41.89 -7.94 24.28
C LYS A 268 41.98 -7.05 23.04
N GLU A 269 43.13 -7.08 22.37
CA GLU A 269 43.23 -6.50 21.04
C GLU A 269 42.51 -7.41 20.03
N VAL A 270 41.49 -6.87 19.36
CA VAL A 270 40.71 -7.58 18.36
C VAL A 270 40.65 -6.77 17.07
N LEU A 271 40.34 -7.45 15.97
CA LEU A 271 39.96 -6.78 14.73
C LEU A 271 38.51 -6.29 14.87
N GLY A 272 38.30 -5.02 14.58
CA GLY A 272 37.02 -4.36 14.70
C GLY A 272 36.90 -3.21 13.71
N MET A 273 36.03 -2.27 14.03
CA MET A 273 35.82 -1.07 13.23
C MET A 273 35.56 0.13 14.11
N ARG A 274 36.03 1.29 13.65
CA ARG A 274 35.74 2.58 14.27
C ARG A 274 34.66 3.29 13.47
N LEU A 275 33.55 3.61 14.12
CA LEU A 275 32.33 4.13 13.52
C LEU A 275 32.12 5.61 13.87
N ASN A 276 31.60 6.36 12.89
CA ASN A 276 31.12 7.72 13.05
C ASN A 276 29.76 7.87 12.33
N TRP A 277 28.75 8.40 13.02
CA TRP A 277 27.41 8.59 12.44
C TRP A 277 26.64 9.74 13.08
N ASP A 278 25.69 10.27 12.29
CA ASP A 278 24.66 11.23 12.70
C ASP A 278 23.34 10.80 12.04
N LYS A 279 22.39 10.33 12.86
CA LYS A 279 21.14 9.75 12.37
C LYS A 279 19.95 10.48 12.98
N HIS A 280 18.92 10.70 12.16
CA HIS A 280 17.70 11.37 12.57
C HIS A 280 16.45 10.58 12.16
N TYR A 281 15.30 10.97 12.71
CA TYR A 281 14.00 10.34 12.47
C TYR A 281 13.98 8.84 12.82
N ILE A 282 14.76 8.44 13.81
CA ILE A 282 14.88 7.05 14.20
C ILE A 282 13.78 6.72 15.21
N THR A 283 12.80 5.94 14.75
CA THR A 283 11.69 5.46 15.59
C THR A 283 12.24 4.57 16.72
N LEU A 284 11.66 4.73 17.92
CA LEU A 284 12.08 4.11 19.18
C LEU A 284 13.45 4.53 19.74
N ALA A 285 14.27 5.32 19.02
CA ALA A 285 15.61 5.71 19.51
C ALA A 285 15.67 6.28 20.94
N PRO A 286 14.72 7.12 21.40
CA PRO A 286 14.75 7.65 22.77
C PRO A 286 14.63 6.60 23.88
N VAL A 287 14.10 5.41 23.57
CA VAL A 287 13.86 4.31 24.53
C VAL A 287 14.54 3.01 24.11
N ALA A 288 15.39 3.05 23.08
CA ALA A 288 16.03 1.87 22.53
C ALA A 288 17.17 1.38 23.45
N THR A 289 17.26 0.07 23.62
CA THR A 289 18.38 -0.60 24.30
C THR A 289 19.37 -1.21 23.30
N VAL A 290 18.93 -1.40 22.06
CA VAL A 290 19.74 -1.94 20.97
C VAL A 290 19.53 -1.15 19.67
N LEU A 291 20.64 -0.80 19.03
CA LEU A 291 20.72 0.00 17.81
C LEU A 291 21.14 -0.88 16.63
N GLY A 292 20.25 -1.07 15.68
CA GLY A 292 20.63 -1.49 14.33
C GLY A 292 21.19 -0.29 13.57
N LEU A 293 22.42 -0.35 13.06
CA LEU A 293 23.08 0.78 12.39
C LEU A 293 23.51 0.39 10.98
N ALA A 294 23.11 1.19 9.99
CA ALA A 294 23.61 1.10 8.62
C ALA A 294 24.64 2.20 8.33
N PHE A 295 25.79 1.81 7.79
CA PHE A 295 26.94 2.68 7.50
C PHE A 295 27.78 2.12 6.34
N LYS A 296 28.61 2.95 5.70
CA LYS A 296 29.58 2.53 4.68
C LYS A 296 30.85 2.02 5.35
N LEU A 297 31.29 0.81 5.00
CA LEU A 297 32.46 0.19 5.60
C LEU A 297 33.67 0.28 4.66
N TYR A 298 34.81 0.66 5.24
CA TYR A 298 36.09 0.84 4.55
C TYR A 298 37.18 0.00 5.21
N ASP A 299 38.04 -0.60 4.37
CA ASP A 299 39.23 -1.35 4.77
C ASP A 299 40.48 -0.79 4.08
N PRO A 300 40.96 0.40 4.49
CA PRO A 300 42.08 1.07 3.82
C PRO A 300 43.39 0.27 3.89
N ASP A 301 43.54 -0.54 4.93
CA ASP A 301 44.73 -1.30 5.28
C ASP A 301 44.67 -2.78 4.81
N GLY A 302 43.55 -3.22 4.20
CA GLY A 302 43.39 -4.57 3.67
C GLY A 302 43.41 -5.67 4.74
N LEU A 303 42.84 -5.39 5.91
CA LEU A 303 42.82 -6.30 7.06
C LEU A 303 41.81 -7.43 6.91
N LEU A 304 40.78 -7.26 6.07
CA LEU A 304 39.74 -8.25 5.78
C LEU A 304 39.83 -8.80 4.35
N GLY A 305 40.34 -8.01 3.39
CA GLY A 305 40.57 -8.46 2.02
C GLY A 305 41.09 -7.36 1.09
N ASP A 306 41.05 -7.63 -0.22
CA ASP A 306 41.66 -6.73 -1.23
C ASP A 306 40.81 -5.49 -1.57
N LYS A 307 39.52 -5.48 -1.18
CA LYS A 307 38.59 -4.36 -1.45
C LYS A 307 38.66 -3.32 -0.34
N LYS A 308 38.99 -2.07 -0.70
CA LYS A 308 39.06 -0.95 0.25
C LYS A 308 37.72 -0.33 0.59
N ASP A 309 36.80 -0.25 -0.37
CA ASP A 309 35.41 0.14 -0.13
C ASP A 309 34.59 -1.13 -0.19
N LEU A 310 34.00 -1.50 0.94
CA LEU A 310 33.20 -2.72 1.07
C LEU A 310 31.72 -2.45 0.79
N GLY A 311 31.27 -1.19 0.82
CA GLY A 311 29.88 -0.83 0.67
C GLY A 311 29.11 -0.76 2.00
N ILE A 312 27.78 -0.75 1.91
CA ILE A 312 26.90 -0.59 3.07
C ILE A 312 26.93 -1.86 3.92
N THR A 313 27.13 -1.69 5.22
CA THR A 313 27.12 -2.76 6.22
C THR A 313 26.10 -2.44 7.30
N CYS A 314 25.49 -3.48 7.88
CA CYS A 314 24.58 -3.37 9.01
C CYS A 314 25.20 -4.02 10.25
N ALA A 315 25.21 -3.31 11.37
CA ALA A 315 25.66 -3.84 12.66
C ALA A 315 24.58 -3.70 13.73
N LEU A 316 24.67 -4.52 14.77
CA LEU A 316 23.78 -4.46 15.93
C LEU A 316 24.59 -4.14 17.19
N ILE A 317 24.20 -3.07 17.89
CA ILE A 317 25.04 -2.41 18.90
C ILE A 317 24.19 -2.10 20.14
N PRO A 318 24.57 -2.51 21.37
CA PRO A 318 23.92 -2.03 22.59
C PRO A 318 23.97 -0.50 22.67
N THR A 319 22.85 0.17 22.98
CA THR A 319 22.81 1.65 23.01
C THR A 319 23.60 2.25 24.18
N ASN A 320 23.90 1.45 25.20
CA ASN A 320 24.78 1.83 26.32
C ASN A 320 26.28 1.66 26.02
N HIS A 321 26.65 1.20 24.82
CA HIS A 321 28.05 1.02 24.43
C HIS A 321 28.78 2.39 24.41
N PRO A 322 30.02 2.48 24.92
CA PRO A 322 30.71 3.76 25.05
C PRO A 322 30.83 4.55 23.74
N GLY A 323 30.51 5.84 23.81
CA GLY A 323 30.57 6.77 22.68
C GLY A 323 29.28 6.89 21.87
N ILE A 324 28.23 6.14 22.23
CA ILE A 324 26.89 6.26 21.66
C ILE A 324 26.06 7.28 22.45
N GLU A 325 25.36 8.15 21.73
CA GLU A 325 24.37 9.05 22.29
C GLU A 325 23.02 8.83 21.59
N CYS A 326 22.03 8.32 22.32
CA CYS A 326 20.62 8.36 21.90
C CYS A 326 20.07 9.74 22.26
N GLY A 327 19.84 10.56 21.25
CA GLY A 327 19.58 11.99 21.40
C GLY A 327 18.14 12.33 21.80
N LYS A 328 17.81 13.62 21.65
CA LYS A 328 16.50 14.18 22.02
C LYS A 328 15.39 13.60 21.16
N ARG A 329 14.19 13.56 21.73
CA ARG A 329 12.96 13.14 21.06
C ARG A 329 12.45 14.20 20.07
N HIS A 330 12.04 13.75 18.89
CA HIS A 330 11.29 14.51 17.90
C HIS A 330 9.79 14.52 18.19
N PHE A 331 9.08 15.50 17.61
CA PHE A 331 7.63 15.64 17.73
C PHE A 331 6.94 15.51 16.37
N PRO A 332 6.69 14.27 15.88
CA PRO A 332 6.21 14.04 14.52
C PRO A 332 4.71 14.33 14.41
N LEU A 333 4.37 15.50 13.89
CA LEU A 333 2.99 15.89 13.57
C LEU A 333 1.97 15.57 14.67
N ASN A 334 2.30 15.98 15.90
CA ASN A 334 1.41 15.84 17.04
C ASN A 334 1.08 14.37 17.40
N GLN A 335 1.98 13.43 17.06
CA GLN A 335 1.92 12.02 17.46
C GLN A 335 2.88 11.73 18.62
N ALA A 336 2.57 10.68 19.39
CA ALA A 336 3.27 10.27 20.59
C ALA A 336 4.11 9.00 20.44
N PHE A 337 4.26 8.44 19.24
CA PHE A 337 5.25 7.38 19.06
C PHE A 337 6.67 7.92 19.30
N MET A 338 7.56 7.06 19.78
CA MET A 338 8.94 7.45 20.08
C MET A 338 9.72 7.65 18.79
N ASN A 339 10.38 8.79 18.65
CA ASN A 339 11.21 9.10 17.50
C ASN A 339 12.31 10.07 17.93
N GLY A 340 13.54 9.89 17.47
CA GLY A 340 14.65 10.74 17.90
C GLY A 340 15.87 10.64 17.00
N THR A 341 17.01 11.00 17.57
CA THR A 341 18.31 10.96 16.91
C THR A 341 19.25 9.95 17.58
N THR A 342 20.28 9.53 16.86
CA THR A 342 21.40 8.77 17.43
C THR A 342 22.70 9.28 16.86
N TYR A 343 23.72 9.43 17.71
CA TYR A 343 25.05 9.90 17.33
C TYR A 343 26.11 8.93 17.83
N GLY A 344 27.22 8.88 17.10
CA GLY A 344 28.41 8.18 17.54
C GLY A 344 29.64 8.81 16.93
N LYS A 345 30.66 9.00 17.77
CA LYS A 345 31.97 9.50 17.34
C LYS A 345 33.08 8.59 17.83
N ASP A 346 33.89 8.13 16.89
CA ASP A 346 35.03 7.24 17.14
C ASP A 346 34.68 5.96 17.93
N VAL A 347 33.46 5.45 17.76
CA VAL A 347 32.95 4.28 18.49
C VAL A 347 33.59 3.01 17.94
N PHE A 348 34.32 2.27 18.77
CA PHE A 348 34.93 1.01 18.38
C PHE A 348 34.01 -0.18 18.69
N ILE A 349 33.75 -1.04 17.71
CA ILE A 349 33.01 -2.30 17.88
C ILE A 349 33.78 -3.46 17.21
N PRO A 350 33.68 -4.71 17.71
CA PRO A 350 34.28 -5.87 17.05
C PRO A 350 33.56 -6.19 15.73
N LEU A 351 34.26 -6.84 14.78
CA LEU A 351 33.65 -7.20 13.48
C LEU A 351 32.49 -8.20 13.63
N ASP A 352 32.47 -9.00 14.70
CA ASP A 352 31.40 -9.98 14.98
C ASP A 352 30.04 -9.31 15.29
N TRP A 353 29.99 -7.99 15.46
CA TRP A 353 28.76 -7.23 15.60
C TRP A 353 28.11 -6.85 14.26
N ILE A 354 28.79 -7.06 13.13
CA ILE A 354 28.16 -7.05 11.80
C ILE A 354 27.07 -8.13 11.80
N ILE A 355 25.86 -7.82 11.34
CA ILE A 355 24.79 -8.81 11.24
C ILE A 355 25.22 -9.90 10.26
N GLY A 356 25.33 -11.15 10.74
CA GLY A 356 25.87 -12.28 9.98
C GLY A 356 27.39 -12.41 10.01
N GLY A 357 28.08 -11.59 10.80
CA GLY A 357 29.52 -11.64 11.01
C GLY A 357 30.35 -10.98 9.90
N PRO A 358 31.69 -11.11 9.96
CA PRO A 358 32.62 -10.48 9.01
C PRO A 358 32.36 -10.85 7.55
N GLU A 359 31.84 -12.04 7.28
CA GLU A 359 31.52 -12.52 5.93
C GLU A 359 30.40 -11.71 5.25
N MET A 360 29.56 -11.03 6.04
CA MET A 360 28.47 -10.17 5.54
C MET A 360 28.86 -8.69 5.43
N ALA A 361 30.14 -8.36 5.62
CA ALA A 361 30.66 -7.02 5.36
C ALA A 361 30.33 -6.59 3.92
N GLY A 362 29.72 -5.40 3.78
CA GLY A 362 29.30 -4.87 2.47
C GLY A 362 27.96 -5.37 1.94
N GLN A 363 27.33 -6.36 2.57
CA GLN A 363 26.05 -6.95 2.13
C GLN A 363 24.82 -6.27 2.75
N GLY A 364 25.00 -5.18 3.50
CA GLY A 364 23.93 -4.51 4.23
C GLY A 364 22.85 -3.91 3.33
N TRP A 365 23.21 -3.42 2.14
CA TRP A 365 22.21 -2.87 1.21
C TRP A 365 21.20 -3.92 0.74
N ARG A 366 21.68 -5.11 0.34
CA ARG A 366 20.82 -6.25 0.01
C ARG A 366 19.88 -6.60 1.17
N MET A 367 20.40 -6.70 2.40
CA MET A 367 19.58 -7.00 3.59
C MET A 367 18.45 -5.99 3.77
N LEU A 368 18.77 -4.70 3.63
CA LEU A 368 17.82 -3.60 3.79
C LEU A 368 16.71 -3.65 2.75
N VAL A 369 17.06 -3.84 1.48
CA VAL A 369 16.05 -3.87 0.39
C VAL A 369 15.13 -5.08 0.52
N GLU A 370 15.66 -6.25 0.87
CA GLU A 370 14.87 -7.46 1.09
C GLU A 370 13.91 -7.31 2.28
N CYS A 371 14.39 -6.94 3.47
CA CYS A 371 13.54 -6.81 4.66
C CYS A 371 12.53 -5.66 4.56
N LEU A 372 12.89 -4.55 3.91
CA LEU A 372 11.99 -3.42 3.70
C LEU A 372 10.80 -3.78 2.80
N SER A 373 11.00 -4.69 1.83
CA SER A 373 9.89 -5.17 0.97
C SER A 373 8.83 -5.95 1.76
N ILE A 374 9.26 -6.72 2.78
CA ILE A 374 8.37 -7.44 3.68
C ILE A 374 7.59 -6.44 4.56
N GLY A 375 8.29 -5.52 5.24
CA GLY A 375 7.66 -4.52 6.11
C GLY A 375 6.61 -3.67 5.39
N ARG A 376 6.92 -3.22 4.15
CA ARG A 376 5.99 -2.46 3.29
C ARG A 376 4.73 -3.23 2.89
N SER A 377 4.74 -4.56 2.97
CA SER A 377 3.57 -5.40 2.68
C SER A 377 2.60 -5.49 3.85
N ILE A 378 3.03 -5.08 5.06
CA ILE A 378 2.34 -5.37 6.31
C ILE A 378 1.99 -4.08 7.05
N SER A 379 2.99 -3.27 7.41
CA SER A 379 2.90 -2.22 8.44
C SER A 379 2.07 -1.00 8.00
N LEU A 380 2.57 -0.18 7.07
CA LEU A 380 1.83 1.00 6.58
C LEU A 380 0.51 0.65 5.88
N PRO A 381 0.41 -0.45 5.10
CA PRO A 381 -0.88 -0.96 4.62
C PRO A 381 -1.92 -1.24 5.72
N ALA A 382 -1.49 -1.78 6.86
CA ALA A 382 -2.37 -2.00 8.02
C ALA A 382 -2.89 -0.68 8.60
N LEU A 383 -2.04 0.35 8.73
CA LEU A 383 -2.45 1.68 9.18
C LEU A 383 -3.48 2.33 8.27
N ALA A 384 -3.26 2.27 6.95
CA ALA A 384 -4.21 2.81 5.98
C ALA A 384 -5.56 2.07 6.03
N THR A 385 -5.52 0.75 6.20
CA THR A 385 -6.72 -0.07 6.34
C THR A 385 -7.47 0.22 7.63
N ALA A 386 -6.77 0.47 8.74
CA ALA A 386 -7.38 0.88 10.00
C ALA A 386 -8.20 2.17 9.83
N ASN A 387 -7.62 3.17 9.16
CA ASN A 387 -8.35 4.40 8.83
C ASN A 387 -9.58 4.13 7.94
N GLY A 388 -9.42 3.29 6.90
CA GLY A 388 -10.52 2.79 6.07
C GLY A 388 -11.69 2.22 6.86
N LYS A 389 -11.40 1.25 7.75
CA LYS A 389 -12.41 0.52 8.53
C LYS A 389 -13.06 1.38 9.60
N LEU A 390 -12.26 2.17 10.34
CA LEU A 390 -12.76 3.06 11.38
C LEU A 390 -13.63 4.17 10.78
N ALA A 391 -13.17 4.82 9.71
CA ALA A 391 -13.93 5.85 9.01
C ALA A 391 -15.23 5.28 8.42
N TYR A 392 -15.19 4.07 7.85
CA TYR A 392 -16.40 3.41 7.35
C TYR A 392 -17.42 3.20 8.47
N ARG A 393 -16.99 2.65 9.62
CA ARG A 393 -17.87 2.41 10.77
C ARG A 393 -18.45 3.70 11.32
N THR A 394 -17.58 4.63 11.71
CA THR A 394 -17.96 5.83 12.47
C THR A 394 -18.65 6.87 11.61
N THR A 395 -18.20 7.11 10.37
CA THR A 395 -18.82 8.09 9.46
C THR A 395 -20.20 7.64 9.01
N GLY A 396 -20.40 6.35 8.75
CA GLY A 396 -21.71 5.80 8.41
C GLY A 396 -22.73 5.99 9.55
N ALA A 397 -22.31 5.69 10.78
CA ALA A 397 -23.11 5.89 11.98
C ALA A 397 -23.38 7.37 12.27
N TYR A 398 -22.35 8.22 12.27
CA TYR A 398 -22.48 9.67 12.48
C TYR A 398 -23.42 10.31 11.44
N SER A 399 -23.34 9.90 10.17
CA SER A 399 -24.21 10.41 9.11
C SER A 399 -25.69 10.10 9.33
N ARG A 400 -26.00 9.08 10.12
CA ARG A 400 -27.37 8.74 10.52
C ARG A 400 -27.83 9.46 11.77
N VAL A 401 -26.96 9.58 12.75
CA VAL A 401 -27.24 10.24 14.03
C VAL A 401 -27.32 11.77 13.87
N ARG A 402 -26.44 12.37 13.06
CA ARG A 402 -26.40 13.81 12.80
C ARG A 402 -27.54 14.22 11.87
N LYS A 403 -28.30 15.24 12.29
CA LYS A 403 -29.42 15.79 11.52
C LYS A 403 -29.20 17.26 11.17
N GLN A 404 -29.50 17.62 9.92
CA GLN A 404 -29.58 18.99 9.43
C GLN A 404 -30.75 19.11 8.46
N PHE A 405 -31.33 20.30 8.37
CA PHE A 405 -32.50 20.57 7.51
C PHE A 405 -33.64 19.54 7.70
N GLY A 406 -33.82 19.07 8.95
CA GLY A 406 -34.88 18.12 9.31
C GLY A 406 -34.64 16.65 8.97
N THR A 407 -33.48 16.26 8.40
CA THR A 407 -33.18 14.87 8.03
C THR A 407 -31.77 14.45 8.45
N SER A 408 -31.50 13.15 8.48
CA SER A 408 -30.14 12.64 8.70
C SER A 408 -29.24 13.04 7.54
N ILE A 409 -28.00 13.45 7.83
CA ILE A 409 -27.12 14.00 6.79
C ILE A 409 -26.71 12.98 5.74
N GLY A 410 -26.72 11.68 6.08
CA GLY A 410 -26.42 10.59 5.13
C GLY A 410 -27.45 10.42 4.01
N TYR A 411 -28.55 11.16 4.02
CA TYR A 411 -29.53 11.19 2.93
C TYR A 411 -29.32 12.35 1.94
N PHE A 412 -28.30 13.18 2.13
CA PHE A 412 -27.91 14.19 1.15
C PHE A 412 -26.89 13.61 0.17
N GLU A 413 -27.13 13.78 -1.14
CA GLU A 413 -26.28 13.21 -2.21
C GLU A 413 -24.81 13.67 -2.10
N GLY A 414 -24.55 14.91 -1.67
CA GLY A 414 -23.18 15.39 -1.46
C GLY A 414 -22.45 14.70 -0.30
N VAL A 415 -23.17 14.23 0.72
CA VAL A 415 -22.60 13.40 1.81
C VAL A 415 -22.45 11.96 1.33
N GLU A 416 -23.43 11.46 0.57
CA GLU A 416 -23.41 10.13 -0.03
C GLU A 416 -22.19 9.92 -0.94
N GLU A 417 -21.78 10.92 -1.72
CA GLU A 417 -20.57 10.86 -2.54
C GLU A 417 -19.32 10.57 -1.69
N GLN A 418 -19.18 11.25 -0.55
CA GLN A 418 -18.06 11.02 0.39
C GLN A 418 -18.17 9.63 1.06
N LEU A 419 -19.37 9.21 1.43
CA LEU A 419 -19.60 7.87 1.98
C LEU A 419 -19.28 6.77 0.96
N ALA A 420 -19.57 6.99 -0.32
CA ALA A 420 -19.23 6.06 -1.39
C ALA A 420 -17.71 5.93 -1.56
N MET A 421 -16.98 7.05 -1.50
CA MET A 421 -15.51 7.04 -1.48
C MET A 421 -14.96 6.23 -0.30
N ILE A 422 -15.47 6.48 0.91
CA ILE A 422 -15.04 5.77 2.13
C ILE A 422 -15.32 4.26 2.01
N ALA A 423 -16.53 3.87 1.59
CA ALA A 423 -16.91 2.47 1.42
C ALA A 423 -16.04 1.72 0.40
N THR A 424 -15.80 2.37 -0.75
CA THR A 424 -15.01 1.79 -1.84
C THR A 424 -13.54 1.63 -1.43
N ASN A 425 -12.96 2.66 -0.82
CA ASN A 425 -11.57 2.61 -0.38
C ASN A 425 -11.39 1.63 0.80
N ALA A 426 -12.31 1.56 1.76
CA ALA A 426 -12.25 0.56 2.84
C ALA A 426 -12.22 -0.88 2.29
N TYR A 427 -13.04 -1.17 1.27
CA TYR A 427 -13.06 -2.49 0.61
C TYR A 427 -11.77 -2.78 -0.17
N LYS A 428 -11.27 -1.83 -0.97
CA LYS A 428 -10.00 -1.98 -1.71
C LYS A 428 -8.80 -2.14 -0.78
N LEU A 429 -8.78 -1.39 0.34
CA LEU A 429 -7.73 -1.44 1.35
C LEU A 429 -7.63 -2.84 1.95
N ASP A 430 -8.73 -3.41 2.45
CA ASP A 430 -8.67 -4.73 3.09
C ASP A 430 -8.37 -5.85 2.09
N ALA A 431 -8.92 -5.77 0.87
CA ALA A 431 -8.61 -6.71 -0.21
C ALA A 431 -7.12 -6.72 -0.56
N CYS A 432 -6.53 -5.53 -0.76
CA CYS A 432 -5.12 -5.38 -1.11
C CYS A 432 -4.20 -5.78 0.06
N ARG A 433 -4.53 -5.37 1.29
CA ARG A 433 -3.79 -5.71 2.52
C ARG A 433 -3.69 -7.23 2.68
N ARG A 434 -4.82 -7.92 2.67
CA ARG A 434 -4.90 -9.37 2.91
C ARG A 434 -4.12 -10.15 1.86
N MET A 435 -4.30 -9.82 0.59
CA MET A 435 -3.60 -10.53 -0.49
C MET A 435 -2.08 -10.28 -0.45
N THR A 436 -1.65 -9.04 -0.18
CA THR A 436 -0.23 -8.68 -0.19
C THR A 436 0.50 -9.23 1.03
N ALA A 437 -0.11 -9.19 2.22
CA ALA A 437 0.45 -9.82 3.43
C ALA A 437 0.56 -11.35 3.25
N ASN A 438 -0.46 -11.99 2.67
CA ASN A 438 -0.44 -13.42 2.40
C ASN A 438 0.62 -13.85 1.37
N ALA A 439 1.09 -12.95 0.51
CA ALA A 439 2.24 -13.24 -0.34
C ALA A 439 3.48 -13.59 0.50
N VAL A 440 3.71 -12.82 1.58
CA VAL A 440 4.80 -13.07 2.54
C VAL A 440 4.61 -14.41 3.24
N ASP A 441 3.39 -14.74 3.67
CA ASP A 441 3.08 -16.03 4.31
C ASP A 441 3.29 -17.23 3.37
N LEU A 442 3.18 -17.02 2.06
CA LEU A 442 3.48 -18.01 1.03
C LEU A 442 4.98 -18.10 0.70
N GLY A 443 5.84 -17.40 1.44
CA GLY A 443 7.29 -17.38 1.26
C GLY A 443 7.76 -16.49 0.11
N VAL A 444 6.88 -15.66 -0.45
CA VAL A 444 7.23 -14.69 -1.51
C VAL A 444 7.86 -13.45 -0.88
N ARG A 445 8.84 -12.85 -1.54
CA ARG A 445 9.39 -11.53 -1.20
C ARG A 445 8.86 -10.46 -2.18
N PRO A 446 7.64 -9.94 -1.99
CA PRO A 446 6.91 -9.20 -3.02
C PRO A 446 7.43 -7.76 -3.19
N SER A 447 8.54 -7.55 -3.91
CA SER A 447 9.16 -6.21 -4.05
C SER A 447 8.27 -5.18 -4.76
N VAL A 448 7.67 -5.54 -5.90
CA VAL A 448 6.77 -4.64 -6.64
C VAL A 448 5.38 -4.53 -6.00
N PRO A 449 4.71 -5.64 -5.60
CA PRO A 449 3.42 -5.54 -4.93
C PRO A 449 3.47 -4.77 -3.61
N SER A 450 4.56 -4.88 -2.84
CA SER A 450 4.73 -4.10 -1.61
C SER A 450 4.83 -2.59 -1.88
N ALA A 451 5.51 -2.19 -2.96
CA ALA A 451 5.56 -0.79 -3.40
C ALA A 451 4.18 -0.29 -3.86
N ILE A 452 3.41 -1.12 -4.59
CA ILE A 452 2.04 -0.82 -5.00
C ILE A 452 1.16 -0.63 -3.76
N ALA A 453 1.19 -1.58 -2.82
CA ALA A 453 0.43 -1.54 -1.59
C ALA A 453 0.78 -0.30 -0.77
N LYS A 454 2.07 -0.06 -0.50
CA LYS A 454 2.53 1.09 0.28
C LYS A 454 2.05 2.41 -0.33
N TYR A 455 2.28 2.63 -1.63
CA TYR A 455 1.89 3.87 -2.29
C TYR A 455 0.37 4.04 -2.32
N HIS A 456 -0.35 3.13 -2.97
CA HIS A 456 -1.77 3.32 -3.22
C HIS A 456 -2.62 3.23 -1.96
N MET A 457 -2.29 2.36 -1.02
CA MET A 457 -3.10 2.23 0.19
C MET A 457 -2.95 3.45 1.09
N THR A 458 -1.74 4.00 1.23
CA THR A 458 -1.55 5.23 2.03
C THR A 458 -2.20 6.46 1.38
N GLU A 459 -2.23 6.56 0.04
CA GLU A 459 -3.02 7.58 -0.67
C GLU A 459 -4.53 7.39 -0.47
N MET A 460 -5.05 6.16 -0.62
CA MET A 460 -6.46 5.85 -0.32
C MET A 460 -6.81 6.17 1.14
N GLY A 461 -5.90 5.88 2.07
CA GLY A 461 -6.03 6.26 3.47
C GLY A 461 -6.13 7.77 3.66
N ARG A 462 -5.35 8.57 2.92
CA ARG A 462 -5.47 10.05 2.93
C ARG A 462 -6.84 10.51 2.41
N GLU A 463 -7.28 9.94 1.29
CA GLU A 463 -8.61 10.25 0.72
C GLU A 463 -9.73 9.96 1.72
N VAL A 464 -9.68 8.79 2.37
CA VAL A 464 -10.64 8.40 3.41
C VAL A 464 -10.60 9.36 4.60
N ALA A 465 -9.41 9.74 5.09
CA ALA A 465 -9.27 10.67 6.20
C ALA A 465 -9.92 12.02 5.88
N ASN A 466 -9.64 12.56 4.70
CA ASN A 466 -10.21 13.83 4.23
C ASN A 466 -11.75 13.75 4.14
N ALA A 467 -12.27 12.72 3.47
CA ALA A 467 -13.71 12.51 3.31
C ALA A 467 -14.43 12.36 4.67
N ALA A 468 -13.83 11.62 5.61
CA ALA A 468 -14.40 11.46 6.94
C ALA A 468 -14.44 12.80 7.69
N MET A 469 -13.37 13.59 7.63
CA MET A 469 -13.31 14.92 8.24
C MET A 469 -14.37 15.86 7.65
N ASP A 470 -14.53 15.86 6.33
CA ASP A 470 -15.53 16.69 5.63
C ASP A 470 -16.97 16.36 6.07
N VAL A 471 -17.31 15.07 6.18
CA VAL A 471 -18.64 14.63 6.63
C VAL A 471 -18.90 14.99 8.10
N HIS A 472 -17.88 14.92 8.96
CA HIS A 472 -18.01 15.27 10.38
C HIS A 472 -18.02 16.78 10.64
N GLY A 473 -17.42 17.56 9.73
CA GLY A 473 -17.35 19.02 9.79
C GLY A 473 -16.72 19.51 11.10
N GLY A 474 -17.43 20.39 11.81
CA GLY A 474 -16.96 20.95 13.08
C GLY A 474 -16.53 19.90 14.11
N LYS A 475 -17.16 18.72 14.15
CA LYS A 475 -16.77 17.65 15.08
C LYS A 475 -15.39 17.08 14.76
N GLY A 476 -15.07 16.93 13.47
CA GLY A 476 -13.78 16.35 13.04
C GLY A 476 -12.59 17.23 13.40
N ILE A 477 -12.76 18.55 13.39
CA ILE A 477 -11.66 19.52 13.59
C ILE A 477 -11.45 19.95 15.05
N GLN A 478 -12.35 19.59 15.98
CA GLN A 478 -12.19 19.89 17.40
C GLN A 478 -11.58 18.66 18.09
N LEU A 479 -10.29 18.74 18.43
CA LEU A 479 -9.60 17.65 19.13
C LEU A 479 -10.05 17.56 20.60
N GLY A 480 -10.06 16.34 21.13
CA GLY A 480 -10.42 16.01 22.50
C GLY A 480 -10.84 14.54 22.63
N PRO A 481 -11.20 14.06 23.83
CA PRO A 481 -11.61 12.67 24.06
C PRO A 481 -12.78 12.19 23.17
N LYS A 482 -13.67 13.09 22.72
CA LYS A 482 -14.80 12.74 21.84
C LYS A 482 -14.44 12.68 20.36
N ASN A 483 -13.21 13.01 19.99
CA ASN A 483 -12.74 13.01 18.62
C ASN A 483 -11.92 11.75 18.30
N TYR A 484 -12.43 10.93 17.39
CA TYR A 484 -11.83 9.67 16.95
C TYR A 484 -11.21 9.73 15.54
N LEU A 485 -11.11 10.91 14.93
CA LEU A 485 -10.57 11.08 13.56
C LEU A 485 -9.32 11.96 13.50
N GLY A 486 -9.29 13.02 14.31
CA GLY A 486 -8.31 14.10 14.21
C GLY A 486 -6.86 13.63 14.38
N ARG A 487 -6.59 12.75 15.36
CA ARG A 487 -5.22 12.21 15.56
C ARG A 487 -4.75 11.35 14.41
N ALA A 488 -5.62 10.49 13.89
CA ALA A 488 -5.32 9.71 12.70
C ALA A 488 -5.09 10.61 11.47
N TYR A 489 -5.92 11.65 11.30
CA TYR A 489 -5.77 12.66 10.25
C TYR A 489 -4.42 13.39 10.32
N GLU A 490 -4.03 13.88 11.51
CA GLU A 490 -2.72 14.52 11.76
C GLU A 490 -1.55 13.60 11.39
N GLY A 491 -1.70 12.29 11.58
CA GLY A 491 -0.67 11.29 11.29
C GLY A 491 -0.54 10.88 9.82
N VAL A 492 -1.53 11.17 8.96
CA VAL A 492 -1.52 10.78 7.54
C VAL A 492 -0.24 11.15 6.79
N PRO A 493 0.35 12.36 6.96
CA PRO A 493 1.56 12.73 6.23
C PRO A 493 2.78 11.88 6.59
N VAL A 494 2.79 11.20 7.73
CA VAL A 494 3.88 10.30 8.12
C VAL A 494 3.90 9.08 7.19
N SER A 495 2.78 8.37 7.06
CA SER A 495 2.67 7.12 6.28
C SER A 495 3.01 7.27 4.81
N ILE A 496 2.75 8.44 4.22
CA ILE A 496 3.00 8.72 2.79
C ILE A 496 4.47 9.07 2.54
N THR A 497 5.22 9.42 3.59
CA THR A 497 6.59 9.94 3.54
C THR A 497 7.63 8.88 3.91
N VAL A 498 7.37 8.11 4.97
CA VAL A 498 8.31 7.11 5.49
C VAL A 498 8.30 5.82 4.67
N GLU A 499 9.28 4.93 4.92
CA GLU A 499 9.52 3.69 4.17
C GLU A 499 9.63 3.90 2.65
N GLY A 500 10.20 5.03 2.24
CA GLY A 500 10.28 5.48 0.84
C GLY A 500 9.10 6.37 0.48
N ALA A 501 9.36 7.65 0.25
CA ALA A 501 8.32 8.62 -0.06
C ALA A 501 7.46 8.16 -1.25
N ASN A 502 6.15 8.43 -1.19
CA ASN A 502 5.20 8.05 -2.23
C ASN A 502 5.60 8.60 -3.61
N ILE A 503 6.22 9.77 -3.66
CA ILE A 503 6.77 10.37 -4.89
C ILE A 503 7.83 9.45 -5.50
N LEU A 504 8.81 9.00 -4.73
CA LEU A 504 9.85 8.09 -5.24
C LEU A 504 9.25 6.71 -5.58
N THR A 505 8.41 6.18 -4.71
CA THR A 505 7.80 4.85 -4.86
C THR A 505 7.02 4.75 -6.17
N ARG A 506 6.16 5.74 -6.44
CA ARG A 506 5.34 5.79 -7.66
C ARG A 506 6.18 6.01 -8.92
N ASN A 507 7.10 6.97 -8.90
CA ASN A 507 7.79 7.40 -10.12
C ASN A 507 8.98 6.50 -10.51
N LEU A 508 9.66 5.91 -9.53
CA LEU A 508 10.91 5.16 -9.74
C LEU A 508 10.79 3.66 -9.44
N MET A 509 10.07 3.26 -8.39
CA MET A 509 10.09 1.86 -7.94
C MET A 509 9.08 0.98 -8.67
N ILE A 510 7.78 1.32 -8.62
CA ILE A 510 6.71 0.43 -9.08
C ILE A 510 6.92 0.02 -10.55
N PHE A 511 7.09 0.97 -11.46
CA PHE A 511 7.30 0.66 -12.87
C PHE A 511 8.77 0.48 -13.23
N GLY A 512 9.72 1.20 -12.63
CA GLY A 512 11.13 1.03 -12.96
C GLY A 512 11.63 -0.39 -12.65
N GLN A 513 11.37 -0.87 -11.44
CA GLN A 513 11.69 -2.26 -11.06
C GLN A 513 10.69 -3.24 -11.67
N GLY A 514 9.39 -2.89 -11.69
CA GLY A 514 8.35 -3.74 -12.27
C GLY A 514 8.54 -4.03 -13.76
N ALA A 515 8.88 -3.03 -14.58
CA ALA A 515 9.07 -3.23 -16.02
C ALA A 515 10.29 -4.09 -16.34
N ILE A 516 11.36 -4.00 -15.55
CA ILE A 516 12.56 -4.83 -15.75
C ILE A 516 12.30 -6.25 -15.25
N ARG A 517 11.72 -6.40 -14.05
CA ARG A 517 11.54 -7.70 -13.39
C ARG A 517 10.34 -8.49 -13.94
N CYS A 518 9.20 -7.84 -14.10
CA CYS A 518 7.96 -8.49 -14.51
C CYS A 518 7.90 -8.74 -16.02
N HIS A 519 8.71 -8.07 -16.82
CA HIS A 519 8.78 -8.33 -18.25
C HIS A 519 9.54 -9.64 -18.53
N PRO A 520 8.92 -10.60 -19.25
CA PRO A 520 9.46 -11.96 -19.39
C PRO A 520 10.80 -12.07 -20.14
N TYR A 521 11.19 -11.04 -20.90
CA TYR A 521 12.40 -11.08 -21.74
C TYR A 521 13.46 -10.03 -21.39
N VAL A 522 13.10 -8.90 -20.76
CA VAL A 522 14.01 -7.74 -20.67
C VAL A 522 15.21 -8.06 -19.77
N PHE A 523 14.97 -8.56 -18.55
CA PHE A 523 16.06 -8.93 -17.66
C PHE A 523 16.93 -10.08 -18.23
N PRO A 524 16.36 -11.20 -18.74
CA PRO A 524 17.15 -12.24 -19.42
C PRO A 524 17.97 -11.74 -20.61
N GLU A 525 17.46 -10.78 -21.40
CA GLU A 525 18.18 -10.16 -22.53
C GLU A 525 19.36 -9.33 -22.03
N MET A 526 19.18 -8.57 -20.94
CA MET A 526 20.25 -7.82 -20.29
C MET A 526 21.36 -8.74 -19.77
N GLU A 527 21.00 -9.87 -19.15
CA GLU A 527 21.97 -10.89 -18.73
C GLU A 527 22.70 -11.50 -19.93
N ALA A 528 21.97 -11.91 -20.97
CA ALA A 528 22.57 -12.47 -22.18
C ALA A 528 23.53 -11.49 -22.87
N ALA A 529 23.22 -10.20 -22.84
CA ALA A 529 24.09 -9.17 -23.40
C ALA A 529 25.38 -8.96 -22.60
N ARG A 530 25.35 -9.22 -21.28
CA ARG A 530 26.50 -9.10 -20.37
C ARG A 530 27.32 -10.39 -20.24
N GLU A 531 26.89 -11.47 -20.87
CA GLU A 531 27.65 -12.72 -20.92
C GLU A 531 29.03 -12.50 -21.56
N THR A 532 30.05 -13.10 -20.93
CA THR A 532 31.46 -12.96 -21.29
C THR A 532 31.83 -13.79 -22.51
N ASP A 533 31.19 -14.95 -22.68
CA ASP A 533 31.35 -15.83 -23.82
C ASP A 533 30.55 -15.32 -25.03
N PRO A 534 31.21 -14.85 -26.11
CA PRO A 534 30.52 -14.20 -27.23
C PRO A 534 29.54 -15.11 -27.98
N GLU A 535 29.85 -16.40 -28.13
CA GLU A 535 28.98 -17.33 -28.84
C GLU A 535 27.73 -17.65 -28.01
N LYS A 536 27.92 -17.87 -26.70
CA LYS A 536 26.79 -18.07 -25.78
C LYS A 536 25.92 -16.83 -25.66
N ALA A 537 26.54 -15.64 -25.58
CA ALA A 537 25.85 -14.36 -25.56
C ALA A 537 24.94 -14.22 -26.80
N LEU A 538 25.49 -14.44 -27.99
CA LEU A 538 24.76 -14.31 -29.26
C LEU A 538 23.62 -15.33 -29.38
N SER A 539 23.87 -16.61 -29.07
CA SER A 539 22.85 -17.66 -29.15
C SER A 539 21.71 -17.47 -28.14
N ARG A 540 22.04 -17.13 -26.89
CA ARG A 540 21.03 -16.85 -25.85
C ARG A 540 20.23 -15.60 -26.19
N PHE A 541 20.89 -14.53 -26.63
CA PHE A 541 20.23 -13.28 -27.01
C PHE A 541 19.33 -13.45 -28.24
N ASP A 542 19.74 -14.20 -29.27
CA ASP A 542 18.93 -14.51 -30.44
C ASP A 542 17.59 -15.14 -30.05
N LYS A 543 17.62 -16.20 -29.23
CA LYS A 543 16.41 -16.90 -28.77
C LYS A 543 15.47 -15.97 -28.01
N LEU A 544 16.01 -15.14 -27.12
CA LEU A 544 15.24 -14.20 -26.32
C LEU A 544 14.63 -13.09 -27.17
N LEU A 545 15.43 -12.46 -28.03
CA LEU A 545 15.00 -11.35 -28.91
C LEU A 545 13.82 -11.77 -29.79
N TRP A 546 13.90 -12.93 -30.44
CA TRP A 546 12.82 -13.37 -31.33
C TRP A 546 11.57 -13.83 -30.55
N ALA A 547 11.75 -14.38 -29.35
CA ALA A 547 10.64 -14.66 -28.46
C ALA A 547 9.95 -13.36 -27.99
N HIS A 548 10.72 -12.31 -27.69
CA HIS A 548 10.26 -10.99 -27.32
C HIS A 548 9.54 -10.30 -28.49
N VAL A 549 10.08 -10.32 -29.71
CA VAL A 549 9.39 -9.81 -30.90
C VAL A 549 8.04 -10.50 -31.10
N GLY A 550 8.00 -11.83 -30.96
CA GLY A 550 6.75 -12.59 -31.02
C GLY A 550 5.78 -12.25 -29.89
N PHE A 551 6.28 -11.95 -28.69
CA PHE A 551 5.48 -11.50 -27.56
C PHE A 551 4.86 -10.11 -27.80
N GLY A 552 5.65 -9.13 -28.22
CA GLY A 552 5.17 -7.78 -28.54
C GLY A 552 4.15 -7.79 -29.69
N ALA A 553 4.42 -8.55 -30.76
CA ALA A 553 3.46 -8.75 -31.84
C ALA A 553 2.15 -9.38 -31.33
N ASN A 554 2.22 -10.41 -30.49
CA ASN A 554 1.04 -11.03 -29.91
C ASN A 554 0.21 -10.06 -29.07
N ASN A 555 0.85 -9.28 -28.21
CA ASN A 555 0.18 -8.26 -27.41
C ASN A 555 -0.44 -7.16 -28.27
N PHE A 556 0.18 -6.78 -29.38
CA PHE A 556 -0.43 -5.86 -30.35
C PHE A 556 -1.76 -6.40 -30.90
N PHE A 557 -1.76 -7.61 -31.46
CA PHE A 557 -2.99 -8.21 -32.01
C PHE A 557 -4.03 -8.47 -30.94
N ARG A 558 -3.63 -8.89 -29.73
CA ARG A 558 -4.54 -9.06 -28.59
C ARG A 558 -5.16 -7.75 -28.15
N ALA A 559 -4.36 -6.72 -27.88
CA ALA A 559 -4.84 -5.40 -27.47
C ALA A 559 -5.81 -4.82 -28.50
N LEU A 560 -5.49 -4.92 -29.80
CA LEU A 560 -6.35 -4.49 -30.89
C LEU A 560 -7.65 -5.30 -30.97
N THR A 561 -7.57 -6.63 -30.91
CA THR A 561 -8.76 -7.51 -30.92
C THR A 561 -9.66 -7.24 -29.72
N PHE A 562 -9.09 -7.12 -28.52
CA PHE A 562 -9.83 -6.85 -27.30
C PHE A 562 -10.39 -5.42 -27.30
N GLY A 563 -9.69 -4.46 -27.90
CA GLY A 563 -10.18 -3.11 -28.16
C GLY A 563 -11.42 -3.11 -29.04
N LEU A 564 -11.34 -3.74 -30.22
CA LEU A 564 -12.43 -3.80 -31.22
C LEU A 564 -13.67 -4.55 -30.70
N THR A 565 -13.47 -5.57 -29.87
CA THR A 565 -14.56 -6.38 -29.32
C THR A 565 -15.07 -5.89 -27.96
N GLY A 566 -14.47 -4.82 -27.41
CA GLY A 566 -14.74 -4.36 -26.05
C GLY A 566 -14.44 -5.41 -24.97
N GLY A 567 -13.54 -6.36 -25.25
CA GLY A 567 -13.21 -7.49 -24.38
C GLY A 567 -14.36 -8.48 -24.16
N ARG A 568 -15.40 -8.48 -25.02
CA ARG A 568 -16.54 -9.41 -24.91
C ARG A 568 -16.30 -10.73 -25.64
N LEU A 569 -15.48 -10.71 -26.69
CA LEU A 569 -15.12 -11.88 -27.48
C LEU A 569 -13.65 -12.25 -27.22
N PHE A 570 -13.29 -13.51 -27.45
CA PHE A 570 -11.93 -14.07 -27.37
C PHE A 570 -11.23 -14.03 -26.00
N ILE A 571 -11.76 -13.30 -25.00
CA ILE A 571 -11.32 -13.37 -23.61
C ILE A 571 -12.24 -14.29 -22.82
N LYS A 572 -11.69 -15.34 -22.23
CA LYS A 572 -12.41 -16.24 -21.31
C LYS A 572 -12.34 -15.68 -19.90
N SER A 573 -13.44 -15.80 -19.17
CA SER A 573 -13.44 -15.59 -17.71
C SER A 573 -13.38 -16.95 -17.02
N PRO A 574 -12.62 -17.08 -15.92
CA PRO A 574 -12.59 -18.32 -15.12
C PRO A 574 -13.90 -18.53 -14.33
N VAL A 575 -14.73 -17.50 -14.19
CA VAL A 575 -15.97 -17.53 -13.43
C VAL A 575 -17.17 -17.14 -14.29
N SER A 576 -18.37 -17.49 -13.83
CA SER A 576 -19.64 -17.06 -14.41
C SER A 576 -20.28 -15.95 -13.58
N GLY A 577 -21.36 -15.36 -14.08
CA GLY A 577 -22.14 -14.35 -13.36
C GLY A 577 -21.60 -12.91 -13.50
N PRO A 578 -22.03 -11.99 -12.62
CA PRO A 578 -21.76 -10.55 -12.76
C PRO A 578 -20.28 -10.18 -12.79
N MET A 579 -19.44 -10.94 -12.06
CA MET A 579 -18.00 -10.66 -11.98
C MET A 579 -17.22 -11.07 -13.24
N ALA A 580 -17.78 -11.94 -14.09
CA ALA A 580 -17.08 -12.46 -15.27
C ALA A 580 -16.65 -11.36 -16.25
N HIS A 581 -17.38 -10.24 -16.29
CA HIS A 581 -17.03 -9.08 -17.10
C HIS A 581 -15.69 -8.47 -16.69
N TYR A 582 -15.44 -8.33 -15.39
CA TYR A 582 -14.24 -7.67 -14.87
C TYR A 582 -12.99 -8.47 -15.17
N TYR A 583 -12.99 -9.79 -14.98
CA TYR A 583 -11.89 -10.65 -15.42
C TYR A 583 -11.49 -10.40 -16.89
N ARG A 584 -12.49 -10.22 -17.77
CA ARG A 584 -12.22 -9.92 -19.18
C ARG A 584 -11.65 -8.51 -19.38
N GLN A 585 -12.19 -7.50 -18.70
CA GLN A 585 -11.68 -6.12 -18.83
C GLN A 585 -10.27 -5.95 -18.25
N PHE A 586 -9.97 -6.57 -17.11
CA PHE A 586 -8.62 -6.58 -16.53
C PHE A 586 -7.63 -7.33 -17.45
N THR A 587 -8.01 -8.45 -18.07
CA THR A 587 -7.17 -9.09 -19.10
C THR A 587 -6.96 -8.18 -20.32
N ARG A 588 -8.01 -7.47 -20.78
CA ARG A 588 -7.89 -6.51 -21.89
C ARG A 588 -6.88 -5.41 -21.56
N MET A 589 -6.96 -4.83 -20.37
CA MET A 589 -6.07 -3.76 -19.93
C MET A 589 -4.66 -4.25 -19.61
N SER A 590 -4.50 -5.49 -19.15
CA SER A 590 -3.20 -6.16 -19.04
C SER A 590 -2.52 -6.27 -20.40
N SER A 591 -3.22 -6.73 -21.46
CA SER A 591 -2.64 -6.77 -22.83
C SER A 591 -2.25 -5.38 -23.33
N ALA A 592 -3.05 -4.36 -23.00
CA ALA A 592 -2.76 -2.97 -23.34
C ALA A 592 -1.51 -2.44 -22.60
N LEU A 593 -1.33 -2.80 -21.33
CA LEU A 593 -0.15 -2.45 -20.55
C LEU A 593 1.10 -3.09 -21.14
N ALA A 594 1.06 -4.40 -21.43
CA ALA A 594 2.19 -5.11 -22.02
C ALA A 594 2.64 -4.46 -23.34
N LEU A 595 1.71 -4.22 -24.27
CA LEU A 595 2.00 -3.54 -25.53
C LEU A 595 2.59 -2.14 -25.31
N THR A 596 1.97 -1.35 -24.42
CA THR A 596 2.40 0.03 -24.19
C THR A 596 3.78 0.07 -23.53
N ALA A 597 4.06 -0.85 -22.61
CA ALA A 597 5.35 -0.99 -21.96
C ALA A 597 6.45 -1.38 -22.96
N ASP A 598 6.20 -2.36 -23.84
CA ASP A 598 7.16 -2.78 -24.87
C ASP A 598 7.51 -1.62 -25.82
N VAL A 599 6.49 -0.89 -26.30
CA VAL A 599 6.70 0.27 -27.16
C VAL A 599 7.43 1.39 -26.42
N ALA A 600 7.09 1.63 -25.14
CA ALA A 600 7.76 2.64 -24.33
C ALA A 600 9.24 2.31 -24.11
N MET A 601 9.55 1.07 -23.70
CA MET A 601 10.92 0.61 -23.47
C MET A 601 11.72 0.59 -24.78
N GLY A 602 11.13 0.12 -25.89
CA GLY A 602 11.79 0.07 -27.18
C GLY A 602 12.11 1.45 -27.77
N MET A 603 11.24 2.44 -27.57
CA MET A 603 11.44 3.79 -28.11
C MET A 603 12.26 4.71 -27.22
N LEU A 604 12.07 4.63 -25.90
CA LEU A 604 12.72 5.55 -24.95
C LEU A 604 13.97 4.93 -24.31
N GLY A 605 14.11 3.60 -24.33
CA GLY A 605 15.24 2.90 -23.72
C GLY A 605 15.51 3.37 -22.29
N GLY A 606 16.78 3.66 -21.97
CA GLY A 606 17.19 4.18 -20.67
C GLY A 606 16.62 5.55 -20.31
N GLU A 607 16.12 6.34 -21.27
CA GLU A 607 15.48 7.63 -20.98
C GLU A 607 14.15 7.47 -20.24
N LEU A 608 13.50 6.30 -20.35
CA LEU A 608 12.23 6.04 -19.65
C LEU A 608 12.38 6.21 -18.13
N LYS A 609 13.54 5.83 -17.56
CA LYS A 609 13.90 6.04 -16.15
C LYS A 609 13.94 7.53 -15.79
N ARG A 610 14.35 8.40 -16.71
CA ARG A 610 14.41 9.86 -16.52
C ARG A 610 13.06 10.55 -16.78
N LYS A 611 12.17 9.91 -17.54
CA LYS A 611 10.81 10.39 -17.84
C LYS A 611 9.83 9.94 -16.74
N GLU A 612 10.11 10.35 -15.51
CA GLU A 612 9.40 9.92 -14.30
C GLU A 612 7.86 9.98 -14.41
N ARG A 613 7.31 11.05 -15.00
CA ARG A 613 5.85 11.18 -15.19
C ARG A 613 5.26 10.13 -16.14
N LEU A 614 5.98 9.73 -17.18
CA LEU A 614 5.53 8.68 -18.10
C LEU A 614 5.61 7.31 -17.45
N SER A 615 6.75 7.00 -16.81
CA SER A 615 6.95 5.79 -16.00
C SER A 615 5.84 5.64 -14.96
N ALA A 616 5.53 6.72 -14.23
CA ALA A 616 4.53 6.71 -13.18
C ALA A 616 3.09 6.46 -13.67
N ARG A 617 2.75 6.86 -14.91
CA ARG A 617 1.43 6.56 -15.47
C ARG A 617 1.29 5.07 -15.80
N LEU A 618 2.36 4.43 -16.28
CA LEU A 618 2.37 2.98 -16.47
C LEU A 618 2.41 2.25 -15.10
N ALA A 619 3.07 2.83 -14.10
CA ALA A 619 3.03 2.37 -12.71
C ALA A 619 1.59 2.36 -12.17
N ASP A 620 0.85 3.45 -12.39
CA ASP A 620 -0.55 3.55 -11.99
C ASP A 620 -1.40 2.48 -12.68
N VAL A 621 -1.23 2.27 -13.99
CA VAL A 621 -1.93 1.20 -14.74
C VAL A 621 -1.67 -0.17 -14.10
N LEU A 622 -0.39 -0.55 -13.92
CA LEU A 622 -0.03 -1.83 -13.29
C LEU A 622 -0.67 -1.96 -11.90
N SER A 623 -0.61 -0.89 -11.13
CA SER A 623 -1.14 -0.85 -9.77
C SER A 623 -2.65 -1.01 -9.71
N TYR A 624 -3.40 -0.34 -10.59
CA TYR A 624 -4.85 -0.50 -10.65
C TYR A 624 -5.26 -1.89 -11.12
N LEU A 625 -4.49 -2.51 -12.02
CA LEU A 625 -4.69 -3.92 -12.41
C LEU A 625 -4.46 -4.87 -11.22
N TYR A 626 -3.37 -4.66 -10.48
CA TYR A 626 -3.06 -5.42 -9.28
C TYR A 626 -4.17 -5.25 -8.22
N ILE A 627 -4.51 -4.02 -7.83
CA ILE A 627 -5.56 -3.76 -6.83
C ILE A 627 -6.91 -4.32 -7.29
N GLY A 628 -7.27 -4.18 -8.57
CA GLY A 628 -8.50 -4.75 -9.10
C GLY A 628 -8.54 -6.28 -9.01
N SER A 629 -7.41 -6.95 -9.24
CA SER A 629 -7.30 -8.39 -9.03
C SER A 629 -7.44 -8.79 -7.56
N THR A 630 -6.95 -7.97 -6.61
CA THR A 630 -7.15 -8.22 -5.17
C THR A 630 -8.62 -8.13 -4.79
N VAL A 631 -9.38 -7.18 -5.35
CA VAL A 631 -10.84 -7.04 -5.13
C VAL A 631 -11.59 -8.24 -5.69
N LEU A 632 -11.23 -8.70 -6.89
CA LEU A 632 -11.81 -9.91 -7.49
C LEU A 632 -11.56 -11.14 -6.63
N LYS A 633 -10.32 -11.34 -6.17
CA LYS A 633 -9.97 -12.44 -5.27
C LYS A 633 -10.69 -12.33 -3.93
N TYR A 634 -10.75 -11.15 -3.33
CA TYR A 634 -11.39 -10.93 -2.03
C TYR A 634 -12.89 -11.28 -2.07
N TYR A 635 -13.59 -10.89 -3.14
CA TYR A 635 -14.99 -11.26 -3.34
C TYR A 635 -15.20 -12.79 -3.45
N GLU A 636 -14.28 -13.48 -4.11
CA GLU A 636 -14.30 -14.94 -4.25
C GLU A 636 -13.99 -15.64 -2.92
N ASP A 637 -12.94 -15.19 -2.22
CA ASP A 637 -12.50 -15.72 -0.93
C ASP A 637 -13.58 -15.55 0.16
N ASN A 638 -14.40 -14.49 0.09
CA ASN A 638 -15.55 -14.26 0.97
C ASN A 638 -16.79 -15.11 0.62
N GLY A 639 -16.72 -15.94 -0.42
CA GLY A 639 -17.82 -16.82 -0.84
C GLY A 639 -18.87 -16.13 -1.71
N ARG A 640 -18.51 -15.06 -2.44
CA ARG A 640 -19.38 -14.34 -3.39
C ARG A 640 -20.66 -13.81 -2.76
N GLN A 641 -20.53 -13.13 -1.62
CA GLN A 641 -21.67 -12.60 -0.89
C GLN A 641 -22.48 -11.62 -1.76
N LYS A 642 -23.82 -11.71 -1.74
CA LYS A 642 -24.68 -10.90 -2.62
C LYS A 642 -24.68 -9.41 -2.22
N ASP A 643 -24.57 -9.13 -0.94
CA ASP A 643 -24.53 -7.79 -0.36
C ASP A 643 -23.18 -7.07 -0.64
N GLU A 644 -22.09 -7.80 -0.87
CA GLU A 644 -20.78 -7.23 -1.29
C GLU A 644 -20.70 -6.85 -2.77
N LEU A 645 -21.63 -7.38 -3.58
CA LEU A 645 -21.53 -7.29 -5.03
C LEU A 645 -21.44 -5.84 -5.53
N ASP A 646 -22.27 -4.95 -4.98
CA ASP A 646 -22.32 -3.54 -5.41
C ASP A 646 -21.03 -2.79 -5.00
N THR A 647 -20.49 -3.03 -3.80
CA THR A 647 -19.21 -2.47 -3.35
C THR A 647 -18.04 -2.95 -4.20
N ALA A 648 -17.98 -4.24 -4.50
CA ALA A 648 -16.95 -4.82 -5.35
C ALA A 648 -17.03 -4.26 -6.78
N ARG A 649 -18.23 -4.16 -7.36
CA ARG A 649 -18.44 -3.59 -8.70
C ARG A 649 -18.04 -2.12 -8.77
N TYR A 650 -18.46 -1.31 -7.80
CA TYR A 650 -18.09 0.10 -7.74
C TYR A 650 -16.57 0.25 -7.68
N SER A 651 -15.90 -0.56 -6.85
CA SER A 651 -14.44 -0.59 -6.75
C SER A 651 -13.76 -0.93 -8.08
N LEU A 652 -14.27 -1.92 -8.81
CA LEU A 652 -13.69 -2.35 -10.08
C LEU A 652 -13.96 -1.33 -11.22
N ASP A 653 -15.14 -0.73 -11.24
CA ASP A 653 -15.50 0.34 -12.18
C ASP A 653 -14.59 1.57 -11.98
N ASP A 654 -14.36 1.99 -10.72
CA ASP A 654 -13.41 3.07 -10.35
C ASP A 654 -11.99 2.76 -10.85
N LEU A 655 -11.49 1.55 -10.59
CA LEU A 655 -10.14 1.14 -10.99
C LEU A 655 -9.97 1.05 -12.52
N LEU A 656 -10.96 0.53 -13.25
CA LEU A 656 -10.93 0.48 -14.71
C LEU A 656 -10.99 1.89 -15.32
N TYR A 657 -11.79 2.79 -14.74
CA TYR A 657 -11.82 4.19 -15.15
C TYR A 657 -10.48 4.88 -14.91
N LYS A 658 -9.87 4.74 -13.73
CA LYS A 658 -8.54 5.29 -13.41
C LYS A 658 -7.44 4.71 -14.31
N THR A 659 -7.52 3.41 -14.63
CA THR A 659 -6.62 2.76 -15.59
C THR A 659 -6.68 3.42 -16.96
N GLN A 660 -7.88 3.70 -17.46
CA GLN A 660 -8.06 4.40 -18.74
C GLN A 660 -7.51 5.82 -18.71
N VAL A 661 -7.76 6.57 -17.63
CA VAL A 661 -7.23 7.93 -17.47
C VAL A 661 -5.70 7.93 -17.49
N ALA A 662 -5.06 6.99 -16.79
CA ALA A 662 -3.60 6.86 -16.80
C ALA A 662 -3.04 6.56 -18.20
N PHE A 663 -3.71 5.70 -18.99
CA PHE A 663 -3.35 5.45 -20.38
C PHE A 663 -3.53 6.69 -21.28
N ASP A 664 -4.68 7.36 -21.19
CA ASP A 664 -4.94 8.56 -21.98
C ASP A 664 -3.87 9.64 -21.70
N ASP A 665 -3.59 9.89 -20.42
CA ASP A 665 -2.54 10.82 -20.00
C ASP A 665 -1.16 10.40 -20.49
N PHE A 666 -0.87 9.10 -20.53
CA PHE A 666 0.38 8.58 -21.08
C PHE A 666 0.47 8.88 -22.58
N PHE A 667 -0.55 8.52 -23.36
CA PHE A 667 -0.57 8.72 -24.80
C PHE A 667 -0.46 10.20 -25.17
N ASP A 668 -1.17 11.08 -24.48
CA ASP A 668 -1.15 12.51 -24.75
C ASP A 668 0.23 13.16 -24.47
N ASN A 669 1.14 12.43 -23.80
CA ASN A 669 2.46 12.93 -23.40
C ASN A 669 3.65 12.04 -23.84
N PHE A 670 3.43 10.97 -24.60
CA PHE A 670 4.48 9.98 -24.95
C PHE A 670 5.60 10.56 -25.84
N GLY A 671 5.40 11.75 -26.43
CA GLY A 671 6.40 12.50 -27.19
C GLY A 671 6.41 12.21 -28.69
N ASN A 672 5.99 11.01 -29.12
CA ASN A 672 5.76 10.69 -30.55
C ASN A 672 4.25 10.62 -30.85
N PRO A 673 3.67 11.64 -31.53
CA PRO A 673 2.23 11.71 -31.76
C PRO A 673 1.70 10.62 -32.69
N ALA A 674 2.51 10.14 -33.65
CA ALA A 674 2.10 9.07 -34.56
C ALA A 674 1.97 7.73 -33.84
N VAL A 675 2.98 7.37 -33.03
CA VAL A 675 2.95 6.13 -32.25
C VAL A 675 1.87 6.19 -31.18
N SER A 676 1.73 7.34 -30.51
CA SER A 676 0.66 7.57 -29.55
C SER A 676 -0.73 7.35 -30.18
N LEU A 677 -0.97 7.89 -31.37
CA LEU A 677 -2.23 7.70 -32.09
C LEU A 677 -2.48 6.21 -32.42
N VAL A 678 -1.45 5.50 -32.89
CA VAL A 678 -1.55 4.06 -33.19
C VAL A 678 -1.90 3.26 -31.93
N LEU A 679 -1.18 3.46 -30.82
CA LEU A 679 -1.47 2.80 -29.54
C LEU A 679 -2.87 3.12 -29.04
N LYS A 680 -3.26 4.40 -29.05
CA LYS A 680 -4.58 4.85 -28.62
C LYS A 680 -5.69 4.22 -29.45
N ARG A 681 -5.52 4.11 -30.77
CA ARG A 681 -6.50 3.45 -31.67
C ARG A 681 -6.50 1.93 -31.53
N ALA A 682 -5.36 1.31 -31.21
CA ALA A 682 -5.32 -0.11 -30.94
C ALA A 682 -6.05 -0.48 -29.64
N ILE A 683 -5.79 0.26 -28.57
CA ILE A 683 -6.32 -0.04 -27.22
C ILE A 683 -7.76 0.45 -27.05
N PHE A 684 -8.05 1.65 -27.57
CA PHE A 684 -9.33 2.36 -27.49
C PHE A 684 -9.84 2.78 -28.87
N PRO A 685 -10.18 1.85 -29.78
CA PRO A 685 -10.57 2.17 -31.16
C PRO A 685 -11.79 3.11 -31.25
N TYR A 686 -12.72 2.98 -30.30
CA TYR A 686 -13.94 3.79 -30.18
C TYR A 686 -13.81 4.93 -29.15
N GLY A 687 -12.60 5.20 -28.66
CA GLY A 687 -12.34 6.15 -27.57
C GLY A 687 -12.58 5.56 -26.18
N ARG A 688 -12.79 6.46 -25.20
CA ARG A 688 -12.98 6.12 -23.79
C ARG A 688 -14.12 5.11 -23.61
N SER A 689 -13.75 3.90 -23.21
CA SER A 689 -14.66 2.75 -23.05
C SER A 689 -15.20 2.62 -21.63
N TYR A 690 -14.46 3.08 -20.63
CA TYR A 690 -14.81 3.01 -19.21
C TYR A 690 -15.37 4.35 -18.73
N ARG A 691 -16.40 4.29 -17.89
CA ARG A 691 -17.06 5.45 -17.27
C ARG A 691 -16.83 5.41 -15.76
N PRO A 692 -16.88 6.56 -15.07
CA PRO A 692 -16.98 6.58 -13.62
C PRO A 692 -18.16 5.71 -13.16
N ALA A 693 -18.03 5.13 -11.97
CA ALA A 693 -19.13 4.41 -11.34
C ALA A 693 -20.35 5.34 -11.16
N SER A 694 -21.55 4.81 -11.39
CA SER A 694 -22.75 5.64 -11.42
C SER A 694 -23.28 6.00 -10.03
N ASP A 695 -23.93 7.16 -9.92
CA ASP A 695 -24.60 7.61 -8.70
C ASP A 695 -25.64 6.60 -8.22
N ALA A 696 -26.35 5.95 -9.16
CA ALA A 696 -27.31 4.90 -8.84
C ALA A 696 -26.65 3.65 -8.18
N LEU A 697 -25.40 3.33 -8.54
CA LEU A 697 -24.64 2.27 -7.88
C LEU A 697 -24.08 2.75 -6.54
N ALA A 698 -23.60 3.99 -6.47
CA ALA A 698 -23.18 4.64 -5.22
C ALA A 698 -24.30 4.57 -4.17
N HIS A 699 -25.53 4.92 -4.56
CA HIS A 699 -26.68 4.90 -3.69
C HIS A 699 -27.01 3.52 -3.11
N LYS A 700 -26.94 2.48 -3.96
CA LYS A 700 -27.16 1.09 -3.52
C LYS A 700 -26.06 0.62 -2.56
N MET A 701 -24.82 1.00 -2.83
CA MET A 701 -23.66 0.61 -2.04
C MET A 701 -23.61 1.32 -0.68
N VAL A 702 -23.99 2.59 -0.60
CA VAL A 702 -23.97 3.39 0.64
C VAL A 702 -25.13 3.02 1.56
N LYS A 703 -26.28 2.63 1.03
CA LYS A 703 -27.46 2.31 1.85
C LYS A 703 -27.19 1.29 2.99
N PRO A 704 -26.49 0.15 2.77
CA PRO A 704 -26.09 -0.75 3.85
C PRO A 704 -25.18 -0.12 4.92
N MET A 705 -24.31 0.82 4.54
CA MET A 705 -23.42 1.54 5.48
C MET A 705 -24.20 2.35 6.53
N LEU A 706 -25.41 2.78 6.16
CA LEU A 706 -26.30 3.62 6.96
C LEU A 706 -27.28 2.82 7.84
N GLN A 707 -27.18 1.49 7.88
CA GLN A 707 -28.07 0.61 8.63
C GLN A 707 -27.29 -0.55 9.28
N PRO A 708 -27.70 -1.06 10.45
CA PRO A 708 -27.15 -2.29 10.99
C PRO A 708 -27.39 -3.46 10.04
N CYS A 709 -26.31 -4.03 9.51
CA CYS A 709 -26.37 -5.16 8.58
C CYS A 709 -25.02 -5.90 8.56
N ALA A 710 -25.05 -7.15 8.11
CA ALA A 710 -23.86 -8.00 8.06
C ALA A 710 -22.74 -7.43 7.18
N LEU A 711 -23.08 -6.78 6.04
CA LEU A 711 -22.07 -6.13 5.19
C LEU A 711 -21.29 -5.06 5.96
N ARG A 712 -22.00 -4.24 6.74
CA ARG A 712 -21.39 -3.17 7.52
C ARG A 712 -20.38 -3.75 8.52
N ASP A 713 -20.77 -4.83 9.20
CA ASP A 713 -19.90 -5.53 10.16
C ASP A 713 -18.69 -6.20 9.48
N ARG A 714 -18.87 -6.78 8.28
CA ARG A 714 -17.75 -7.40 7.55
C ARG A 714 -16.74 -6.39 7.02
N ILE A 715 -17.17 -5.27 6.43
CA ILE A 715 -16.25 -4.23 5.92
C ILE A 715 -15.44 -3.61 7.06
N SER A 716 -16.05 -3.41 8.23
CA SER A 716 -15.39 -2.86 9.41
C SER A 716 -14.77 -3.92 10.35
N SER A 717 -14.73 -5.19 9.94
CA SER A 717 -14.25 -6.29 10.77
C SER A 717 -12.81 -6.08 11.23
N GLY A 718 -12.52 -6.42 12.49
CA GLY A 718 -11.21 -6.25 13.10
C GLY A 718 -10.92 -4.84 13.61
N ALA A 719 -11.72 -3.83 13.26
CA ALA A 719 -11.64 -2.52 13.91
C ALA A 719 -12.10 -2.62 15.37
N HIS A 720 -11.37 -1.97 16.27
CA HIS A 720 -11.76 -1.83 17.67
C HIS A 720 -12.79 -0.70 17.81
N ILE A 721 -13.95 -1.02 18.37
CA ILE A 721 -14.98 -0.05 18.74
C ILE A 721 -15.29 -0.30 20.22
N SER A 722 -14.96 0.67 21.07
CA SER A 722 -15.18 0.54 22.51
C SER A 722 -16.68 0.44 22.81
N PRO A 723 -17.10 -0.44 23.73
CA PRO A 723 -18.48 -0.49 24.21
C PRO A 723 -18.83 0.66 25.17
N SER A 724 -17.86 1.51 25.53
CA SER A 724 -18.05 2.57 26.51
C SER A 724 -18.82 3.76 25.96
N GLU A 725 -19.74 4.30 26.78
CA GLU A 725 -20.38 5.61 26.54
C GLU A 725 -19.43 6.80 26.78
N THR A 726 -18.20 6.58 27.26
CA THR A 726 -17.21 7.64 27.42
C THR A 726 -16.27 7.77 26.22
N ASP A 727 -16.20 6.75 25.38
CA ASP A 727 -15.36 6.75 24.18
C ASP A 727 -16.07 7.43 23.00
N GLY A 728 -15.38 8.31 22.28
CA GLY A 728 -15.98 9.06 21.18
C GLY A 728 -16.52 8.18 20.05
N ALA A 729 -15.81 7.12 19.66
CA ALA A 729 -16.26 6.20 18.62
C ALA A 729 -17.38 5.28 19.12
N GLY A 730 -17.27 4.80 20.37
CA GLY A 730 -18.28 4.02 21.07
C GLY A 730 -19.61 4.76 21.19
N GLN A 731 -19.60 6.03 21.61
CA GLN A 731 -20.79 6.89 21.69
C GLN A 731 -21.57 6.95 20.36
N VAL A 732 -20.85 7.08 19.25
CA VAL A 732 -21.45 7.16 17.90
C VAL A 732 -22.13 5.85 17.52
N GLU A 733 -21.48 4.71 17.79
CA GLU A 733 -22.06 3.40 17.51
C GLU A 733 -23.27 3.12 18.43
N ILE A 734 -23.19 3.44 19.72
CA ILE A 734 -24.31 3.29 20.67
C ILE A 734 -25.51 4.12 20.22
N ALA A 735 -25.29 5.39 19.86
CA ALA A 735 -26.35 6.25 19.33
C ALA A 735 -26.97 5.69 18.05
N PHE A 736 -26.14 5.14 17.15
CA PHE A 736 -26.60 4.51 15.92
C PHE A 736 -27.47 3.26 16.17
N GLN A 737 -27.12 2.43 17.15
CA GLN A 737 -27.93 1.27 17.54
C GLN A 737 -29.26 1.71 18.18
N LYS A 738 -29.24 2.71 19.08
CA LYS A 738 -30.45 3.25 19.71
C LYS A 738 -31.40 3.92 18.70
N LEU A 739 -30.85 4.53 17.64
CA LEU A 739 -31.64 5.17 16.58
C LEU A 739 -32.65 4.21 15.93
N GLN A 740 -32.36 2.90 15.82
CA GLN A 740 -33.29 1.94 15.23
C GLN A 740 -34.67 1.93 15.91
N LYS A 741 -34.68 2.06 17.25
CA LYS A 741 -35.92 2.10 18.03
C LYS A 741 -36.52 3.51 18.08
N ALA A 742 -35.67 4.54 18.03
CA ALA A 742 -36.10 5.94 18.12
C ALA A 742 -36.68 6.49 16.81
N GLU A 743 -36.18 6.07 15.63
CA GLU A 743 -36.56 6.67 14.34
C GLU A 743 -38.08 6.58 14.03
N PRO A 744 -38.77 5.44 14.25
CA PRO A 744 -40.23 5.39 14.09
C PRO A 744 -40.97 6.38 15.00
N LEU A 745 -40.45 6.57 16.22
CA LEU A 745 -41.01 7.50 17.21
C LEU A 745 -40.77 8.95 16.82
N GLU A 746 -39.60 9.29 16.27
CA GLU A 746 -39.33 10.62 15.71
C GLU A 746 -40.26 10.95 14.54
N ILE A 747 -40.54 9.97 13.67
CA ILE A 747 -41.51 10.13 12.58
C ILE A 747 -42.92 10.36 13.15
N LYS A 748 -43.30 9.62 14.20
CA LYS A 748 -44.58 9.76 14.92
C LYS A 748 -44.70 11.15 15.55
N LEU A 749 -43.65 11.65 16.21
CA LEU A 749 -43.58 13.01 16.78
C LEU A 749 -43.75 14.09 15.71
N ARG A 750 -43.00 13.99 14.59
CA ARG A 750 -43.12 14.94 13.47
C ARG A 750 -44.51 14.96 12.86
N LYS A 751 -45.18 13.80 12.77
CA LYS A 751 -46.58 13.73 12.31
C LYS A 751 -47.53 14.41 13.31
N ALA A 752 -47.30 14.28 14.61
CA ALA A 752 -48.08 14.98 15.63
C ALA A 752 -47.88 16.50 15.59
N GLN A 753 -46.64 16.96 15.37
CA GLN A 753 -46.32 18.38 15.16
C GLN A 753 -47.04 18.95 13.94
N LYS A 754 -46.99 18.25 12.79
CA LYS A 754 -47.71 18.67 11.57
C LYS A 754 -49.23 18.73 11.75
N LYS A 755 -49.78 17.94 12.67
CA LYS A 755 -51.21 17.95 13.03
C LYS A 755 -51.55 18.99 14.11
N GLY A 756 -50.58 19.80 14.56
CA GLY A 756 -50.77 20.79 15.62
C GLY A 756 -50.98 20.20 17.02
N LYS A 757 -50.75 18.89 17.22
CA LYS A 757 -50.93 18.23 18.52
C LYS A 757 -49.76 18.47 19.49
N VAL A 758 -48.58 18.72 18.95
CA VAL A 758 -47.35 18.99 19.71
C VAL A 758 -46.75 20.28 19.16
N ASN A 759 -46.34 21.19 20.03
CA ASN A 759 -45.77 22.47 19.65
C ASN A 759 -44.29 22.30 19.24
N PRO A 760 -43.93 22.54 17.97
CA PRO A 760 -42.55 22.37 17.49
C PRO A 760 -41.57 23.43 18.04
N ALA A 761 -42.06 24.50 18.69
CA ALA A 761 -41.21 25.52 19.30
C ALA A 761 -40.66 25.14 20.69
N LEU A 762 -41.19 24.06 21.30
CA LEU A 762 -40.72 23.55 22.59
C LEU A 762 -39.33 22.89 22.47
N SER A 763 -38.65 22.69 23.60
CA SER A 763 -37.45 21.84 23.64
C SER A 763 -37.79 20.41 23.23
N VAL A 764 -36.81 19.61 22.78
CA VAL A 764 -37.09 18.22 22.35
C VAL A 764 -37.67 17.40 23.50
N GLU A 765 -37.17 17.58 24.72
CA GLU A 765 -37.67 16.94 25.93
C GLU A 765 -39.13 17.32 26.22
N ASP A 766 -39.45 18.61 26.15
CA ASP A 766 -40.82 19.10 26.38
C ASP A 766 -41.78 18.65 25.26
N GLN A 767 -41.30 18.54 24.02
CA GLN A 767 -42.08 17.99 22.91
C GLN A 767 -42.44 16.52 23.18
N ILE A 768 -41.51 15.74 23.73
CA ILE A 768 -41.73 14.33 24.07
C ILE A 768 -42.72 14.23 25.22
N GLN A 769 -42.57 15.05 26.26
CA GLN A 769 -43.48 15.06 27.40
C GLN A 769 -44.90 15.49 27.00
N GLN A 770 -45.03 16.55 26.20
CA GLN A 770 -46.32 16.97 25.65
C GLN A 770 -46.96 15.86 24.81
N ALA A 771 -46.16 15.10 24.03
CA ALA A 771 -46.66 13.98 23.26
C ALA A 771 -47.22 12.85 24.16
N VAL A 772 -46.73 12.67 25.38
CA VAL A 772 -47.34 11.77 26.39
C VAL A 772 -48.67 12.35 26.89
N GLU A 773 -48.69 13.64 27.24
CA GLU A 773 -49.89 14.32 27.74
C GLU A 773 -51.07 14.29 26.75
N VAL A 774 -50.78 14.43 25.45
CA VAL A 774 -51.80 14.37 24.38
C VAL A 774 -52.02 12.95 23.82
N GLU A 775 -51.56 11.92 24.55
CA GLU A 775 -51.73 10.50 24.23
C GLU A 775 -51.19 10.09 22.85
N VAL A 776 -50.22 10.84 22.33
CA VAL A 776 -49.46 10.47 21.13
C VAL A 776 -48.43 9.41 21.47
N PHE A 777 -47.79 9.49 22.63
CA PHE A 777 -46.82 8.53 23.12
C PHE A 777 -47.29 7.83 24.41
N SER A 778 -46.89 6.57 24.58
CA SER A 778 -46.81 5.94 25.89
C SER A 778 -45.55 6.41 26.65
N GLN A 779 -45.52 6.24 27.97
CA GLN A 779 -44.32 6.56 28.76
C GLN A 779 -43.08 5.79 28.27
N LEU A 780 -43.23 4.51 27.90
CA LEU A 780 -42.14 3.71 27.36
C LEU A 780 -41.58 4.27 26.04
N GLU A 781 -42.46 4.74 25.14
CA GLU A 781 -42.03 5.38 23.89
C GLU A 781 -41.29 6.69 24.17
N ALA A 782 -41.74 7.46 25.16
CA ALA A 782 -41.05 8.68 25.59
C ALA A 782 -39.66 8.38 26.16
N ASP A 783 -39.54 7.38 27.04
CA ASP A 783 -38.27 6.98 27.65
C ASP A 783 -37.22 6.55 26.60
N ILE A 784 -37.64 5.79 25.58
CA ILE A 784 -36.78 5.39 24.45
C ILE A 784 -36.25 6.62 23.70
N LEU A 785 -37.12 7.59 23.45
CA LEU A 785 -36.76 8.77 22.67
C LEU A 785 -35.88 9.75 23.46
N LEU A 786 -36.12 9.89 24.77
CA LEU A 786 -35.30 10.66 25.70
C LEU A 786 -33.89 10.06 25.84
N ASP A 787 -33.81 8.73 25.99
CA ASP A 787 -32.54 8.01 26.06
C ASP A 787 -31.71 8.16 24.77
N TYR A 788 -32.35 8.06 23.61
CA TYR A 788 -31.70 8.33 22.32
C TYR A 788 -31.26 9.79 22.19
N GLU A 789 -32.11 10.77 22.56
CA GLU A 789 -31.78 12.19 22.44
C GLU A 789 -30.58 12.57 23.31
N LYS A 790 -30.49 11.99 24.52
CA LYS A 790 -29.35 12.17 25.42
C LYS A 790 -28.03 11.79 24.74
N ILE A 791 -27.93 10.57 24.20
CA ILE A 791 -26.69 10.13 23.54
C ILE A 791 -26.44 10.84 22.21
N ARG A 792 -27.49 11.14 21.43
CA ARG A 792 -27.39 11.88 20.16
C ARG A 792 -26.78 13.27 20.39
N ARG A 793 -27.17 13.95 21.48
CA ARG A 793 -26.58 15.24 21.87
C ARG A 793 -25.10 15.10 22.20
N GLU A 794 -24.72 14.10 22.98
CA GLU A 794 -23.31 13.86 23.31
C GLU A 794 -22.45 13.57 22.07
N VAL A 795 -22.97 12.79 21.11
CA VAL A 795 -22.30 12.56 19.81
C VAL A 795 -22.06 13.85 19.03
N VAL A 796 -23.02 14.77 19.04
CA VAL A 796 -22.94 16.05 18.31
C VAL A 796 -22.05 17.07 19.03
N ARG A 797 -21.94 17.00 20.36
CA ARG A 797 -21.08 17.88 21.14
C ARG A 797 -19.61 17.61 20.84
N VAL A 798 -18.83 18.67 20.97
CA VAL A 798 -17.36 18.64 20.94
C VAL A 798 -16.83 18.91 22.33
N ASP A 799 -15.56 18.60 22.55
CA ASP A 799 -14.89 18.87 23.82
C ASP A 799 -14.66 20.37 24.03
N GLU A 800 -14.69 20.79 25.29
CA GLU A 800 -14.50 22.17 25.73
C GLU A 800 -13.42 22.16 26.81
N PHE A 801 -12.45 23.06 26.69
CA PHE A 801 -11.30 23.15 27.59
C PHE A 801 -11.15 24.55 28.15
N ASP A 802 -10.68 24.65 29.39
CA ASP A 802 -10.29 25.93 29.94
C ASP A 802 -9.05 26.46 29.19
N HIS A 803 -8.96 27.78 28.96
CA HIS A 803 -7.81 28.37 28.26
C HIS A 803 -6.45 27.97 28.86
N CYS A 804 -6.41 27.80 30.18
CA CYS A 804 -5.21 27.49 30.94
C CYS A 804 -4.81 26.00 30.84
N GLU A 805 -5.73 25.13 30.43
CA GLU A 805 -5.47 23.70 30.15
C GLU A 805 -4.73 23.52 28.82
N LEU A 806 -5.13 24.26 27.78
CA LEU A 806 -4.48 24.21 26.46
C LEU A 806 -3.15 24.98 26.38
N ALA A 807 -2.90 25.88 27.33
CA ALA A 807 -1.71 26.72 27.33
C ALA A 807 -0.46 25.89 27.67
N ARG A 808 0.36 25.58 26.66
CA ARG A 808 1.58 24.75 26.75
C ARG A 808 2.66 25.20 27.76
N ASN A 809 2.56 26.39 28.35
CA ASN A 809 3.60 26.95 29.22
C ASN A 809 3.30 26.79 30.72
N ASN A 810 3.91 25.76 31.31
CA ASN A 810 4.14 25.52 32.74
C ASN A 810 2.89 25.49 33.63
N LYS A 811 2.58 24.27 34.10
CA LYS A 811 1.64 23.94 35.19
C LYS A 811 1.71 24.90 36.42
N ASN A 812 2.81 25.65 36.59
CA ASN A 812 3.01 26.57 37.73
C ASN A 812 2.95 28.10 37.45
N LYS A 813 2.96 28.61 36.20
CA LYS A 813 2.99 30.08 35.95
C LYS A 813 1.67 30.67 35.45
N ILE A 814 0.86 29.89 34.74
CA ILE A 814 -0.41 30.38 34.19
C ILE A 814 -1.56 30.13 35.18
N ALA A 815 -1.53 29.04 35.95
CA ALA A 815 -2.52 28.75 37.00
C ALA A 815 -2.66 29.93 38.00
N ASP A 816 -1.54 30.52 38.43
CA ASP A 816 -1.52 31.69 39.30
C ASP A 816 -2.18 32.93 38.69
N ASN A 817 -1.99 33.16 37.38
CA ASN A 817 -2.61 34.29 36.68
C ASN A 817 -4.08 34.04 36.34
N CYS A 818 -4.46 32.79 36.06
CA CYS A 818 -5.84 32.37 35.81
C CYS A 818 -6.68 32.47 37.08
N GLN A 819 -6.17 31.98 38.22
CA GLN A 819 -6.80 32.13 39.54
C GLN A 819 -6.90 33.60 39.96
N LYS A 820 -5.88 34.42 39.71
CA LYS A 820 -5.96 35.88 39.93
C LYS A 820 -7.02 36.54 39.07
N LYS A 821 -7.14 36.19 37.78
CA LYS A 821 -8.18 36.73 36.89
C LYS A 821 -9.59 36.26 37.27
N ALA A 822 -9.75 35.01 37.70
CA ALA A 822 -11.01 34.48 38.20
C ALA A 822 -11.44 35.18 39.49
N LYS A 823 -10.54 35.34 40.46
CA LYS A 823 -10.79 36.11 41.70
C LYS A 823 -11.13 37.58 41.43
N VAL A 824 -10.48 38.21 40.46
CA VAL A 824 -10.81 39.60 40.05
C VAL A 824 -12.18 39.69 39.36
N LYS A 825 -12.58 38.69 38.58
CA LYS A 825 -13.93 38.63 37.97
C LYS A 825 -15.02 38.46 39.04
N VAL A 826 -14.81 37.57 40.01
CA VAL A 826 -15.73 37.35 41.13
C VAL A 826 -15.83 38.62 42.00
N ALA A 827 -14.71 39.23 42.37
CA ALA A 827 -14.69 40.48 43.13
C ALA A 827 -15.33 41.68 42.39
N LYS A 828 -15.26 41.72 41.04
CA LYS A 828 -15.97 42.72 40.23
C LYS A 828 -17.47 42.45 40.10
N ALA A 829 -17.89 41.18 40.15
CA ALA A 829 -19.31 40.81 40.15
C ALA A 829 -19.95 41.13 41.50
N GLU A 830 -19.26 40.84 42.61
CA GLU A 830 -19.68 41.18 43.98
C GLU A 830 -19.76 42.70 44.20
N LYS A 831 -18.80 43.48 43.68
CA LYS A 831 -18.87 44.96 43.70
C LYS A 831 -19.93 45.60 42.80
N LYS A 832 -20.55 44.83 41.90
CA LYS A 832 -21.69 45.29 41.08
C LYS A 832 -23.04 44.87 41.66
N SER A 833 -23.04 44.00 42.68
CA SER A 833 -24.22 43.48 43.36
C SER A 833 -24.36 43.97 44.81
N ALA A 834 -23.38 44.73 45.30
CA ALA A 834 -23.46 45.66 46.43
C ALA A 834 -23.50 47.10 45.90
#